data_AF-A0A933C5C6-F1
#
_entry.id   AF-A0A933C5C6-F1
#
_cell.length_a   1.000
_cell.length_b   1.000
_cell.length_c   1.000
_cell.angle_alpha   90.00
_cell.angle_beta   90.00
_cell.angle_gamma   90.00
#
_symmetry.space_group_name_H-M   'P 1'
#
loop_
_entity.id
_entity.type
_entity.pdbx_description
1 polymer ?
#
loop_
_entity_poly.entity_id
_entity_poly.type
_entity_poly.pdbx_seq_one_letter_code
_entity_poly.pdbx_strand_id
1 'polypeptide(L)'
;MHSPDVFPILPVAFRHGFFILHTMKPLHAFLRLIPPLLVLTACEVDQSPLVNANELFERAVSLFESGSYRQAEAFFTQALPLYEQENDLSRLADSYAYLGRIHLASGQFKNALETATIAFEHGRKANDFRAQARIHVLMGDIYALMSDYRKAIGQFESSFVLSEAFDDKPGKALSALRKGSALYWMNRWDEALSEYETALREYKAAGEEAKTALALLGMGEAYYRQGRYGEALNSLNQSKQVSASGSPQTASRLAVALGNTYRAMNEGNSALERFRDGANRMRTLRTGREYETLLLFSIGVVYAEGGRLDEAKRFFNEALMAARSSGDRLAENYLYLFIANVTERQIPAQQPAFQIEKRIESYVQIAERFRECSHLAGEAYAYGRAGDLYRSVGRLVEARAMYERAVELIEMRFAEFLNPELHLPYQKELELEQARESWYTNLASVLLQIRRPADALQVAERARSTALSRLLIEEVIPVRNLVLQKDMEEFRAKLDEYKLLQLEVSSLLSHRDYQAPVKIVQQAKTRLTALRTELGSTGARITASYPNYGPLTGGQPLTLGQLQTNIPRGTLLVLYLPTDNELSIFTVTRTDFDVKTVPVSRERLRGLATEYLRLLRDPNVYAGAAGEASLPAMTRFATLSTQLYDILLRPVDALMDRNLVIVTGSEFENFPFHALERQERDGTIRYLAEVTSVDYLTTLASIRFRVASTPRIQNVLAVGNPTGRNWSVDYELRDIRSFFKDANVLIGFEATWRNVAARADILQLSTDFRNAPGNHPFGSMALSDGETLDGSVEIPFKQLTSHQAFPVVVLSNTLGQGTGLTSLHAFLLRINGTSDVFFNAWGAERKASKFFSEFFYTHLSNGLAPGDAYRQALLNLIRTHEVSHPYSWAQFFHYGVG
;
A
#
# COMPACT_ATOMS: atom_id res chain seq x y z
N MET A 1 -16.65 40.55 27.63
CA MET A 1 -16.05 41.54 28.57
C MET A 1 -15.63 40.79 29.83
N HIS A 2 -14.49 41.17 30.40
CA HIS A 2 -13.88 40.66 31.65
C HIS A 2 -13.56 39.16 31.75
N SER A 3 -12.27 38.87 31.52
CA SER A 3 -11.48 37.87 32.26
C SER A 3 -11.33 38.26 33.75
N PRO A 4 -10.75 37.37 34.57
CA PRO A 4 -9.39 37.69 35.04
C PRO A 4 -8.38 36.54 34.95
N ASP A 5 -7.11 36.91 35.00
CA ASP A 5 -5.92 36.08 34.80
C ASP A 5 -5.06 35.94 36.09
N VAL A 6 -4.32 34.82 36.17
CA VAL A 6 -2.95 34.67 36.76
C VAL A 6 -2.68 34.95 38.26
N PHE A 7 -1.90 34.07 38.91
CA PHE A 7 -0.73 34.30 39.81
C PHE A 7 -0.41 33.01 40.67
N PRO A 8 0.72 32.87 41.41
CA PRO A 8 1.98 32.34 40.88
C PRO A 8 2.63 31.17 41.69
N ILE A 9 3.82 30.75 41.27
CA ILE A 9 4.69 29.74 41.90
C ILE A 9 5.52 30.34 43.05
N LEU A 10 5.74 29.60 44.15
CA LEU A 10 6.99 29.60 44.96
C LEU A 10 7.09 28.30 45.82
N PRO A 11 8.29 27.75 46.10
CA PRO A 11 8.46 26.45 46.75
C PRO A 11 8.94 26.54 48.21
N VAL A 12 8.60 25.53 49.03
CA VAL A 12 9.21 25.30 50.36
C VAL A 12 9.48 23.80 50.56
N ALA A 13 10.68 23.48 51.03
CA ALA A 13 11.09 22.12 51.36
C ALA A 13 10.59 21.68 52.75
N PHE A 14 10.38 20.38 52.95
CA PHE A 14 10.29 19.81 54.30
C PHE A 14 11.24 18.60 54.46
N ARG A 15 12.03 18.65 55.53
CA ARG A 15 12.92 17.58 55.99
C ARG A 15 12.63 17.33 57.48
N HIS A 16 12.45 16.04 57.82
CA HIS A 16 12.65 15.45 59.16
C HIS A 16 11.64 15.80 60.27
N GLY A 17 11.39 14.83 61.17
CA GLY A 17 10.72 15.09 62.45
C GLY A 17 9.89 13.95 63.05
N PHE A 18 10.48 12.80 63.33
CA PHE A 18 9.87 11.82 64.27
C PHE A 18 9.96 12.37 65.70
N PHE A 19 8.90 12.32 66.51
CA PHE A 19 8.98 12.08 67.97
C PHE A 19 7.64 11.59 68.56
N ILE A 20 7.67 11.08 69.79
CA ILE A 20 6.77 10.06 70.36
C ILE A 20 5.96 10.57 71.58
N LEU A 21 4.79 9.93 71.80
CA LEU A 21 3.86 9.95 72.95
C LEU A 21 4.26 10.71 74.25
N HIS A 22 3.31 11.47 74.82
CA HIS A 22 2.71 11.33 76.19
C HIS A 22 1.68 12.48 76.46
N THR A 23 0.69 12.46 77.37
CA THR A 23 -0.26 11.45 77.93
C THR A 23 -1.44 12.17 78.67
N MET A 24 -2.46 11.41 79.12
CA MET A 24 -3.44 11.70 80.20
C MET A 24 -4.69 12.60 79.97
N LYS A 25 -5.86 11.98 80.25
CA LYS A 25 -7.17 12.54 80.70
C LYS A 25 -7.22 12.49 82.26
N PRO A 26 -8.37 12.68 82.99
CA PRO A 26 -9.63 13.45 82.80
C PRO A 26 -10.00 14.34 84.03
N LEU A 27 -11.14 15.07 83.99
CA LEU A 27 -12.25 15.08 84.99
C LEU A 27 -13.38 16.02 84.51
N HIS A 28 -14.64 15.56 84.39
CA HIS A 28 -15.79 15.82 85.30
C HIS A 28 -16.10 17.31 85.58
N ALA A 29 -17.33 17.84 85.63
CA ALA A 29 -18.71 17.49 85.25
C ALA A 29 -19.62 18.47 86.05
N PHE A 30 -20.69 19.05 85.48
CA PHE A 30 -22.01 19.34 86.11
C PHE A 30 -22.91 20.24 85.21
N LEU A 31 -24.15 19.75 84.96
CA LEU A 31 -25.49 20.42 85.00
C LEU A 31 -25.64 21.92 84.61
N ARG A 32 -26.74 22.40 83.96
CA ARG A 32 -28.08 21.86 83.62
C ARG A 32 -28.85 22.80 82.63
N LEU A 33 -29.89 22.25 81.96
CA LEU A 33 -31.14 22.93 81.49
C LEU A 33 -31.11 24.01 80.38
N ILE A 34 -31.36 23.61 79.11
CA ILE A 34 -32.37 24.22 78.18
C ILE A 34 -32.89 23.10 77.21
N PRO A 35 -34.22 22.91 77.01
CA PRO A 35 -34.81 21.98 76.02
C PRO A 35 -35.22 22.68 74.69
N PRO A 36 -35.65 21.96 73.63
CA PRO A 36 -35.01 22.09 72.32
C PRO A 36 -35.74 22.98 71.30
N LEU A 37 -34.99 23.48 70.32
CA LEU A 37 -35.50 23.89 69.01
C LEU A 37 -34.52 23.49 67.90
N LEU A 38 -35.05 23.27 66.68
CA LEU A 38 -34.32 22.88 65.46
C LEU A 38 -33.73 21.45 65.44
N VAL A 39 -34.64 20.47 65.48
CA VAL A 39 -34.57 19.39 64.48
C VAL A 39 -34.73 20.05 63.10
N LEU A 40 -33.63 20.25 62.35
CA LEU A 40 -33.63 20.51 60.89
C LEU A 40 -32.21 20.67 60.27
N THR A 41 -31.25 19.79 60.57
CA THR A 41 -30.04 19.58 59.71
C THR A 41 -29.52 18.14 59.80
N ALA A 42 -30.41 17.17 59.58
CA ALA A 42 -30.02 15.88 59.03
C ALA A 42 -30.55 15.81 57.59
N CYS A 43 -30.06 16.74 56.75
CA CYS A 43 -30.14 16.55 55.32
C CYS A 43 -29.05 15.53 54.99
N GLU A 44 -29.39 14.25 55.05
CA GLU A 44 -28.67 13.26 54.26
C GLU A 44 -28.81 13.73 52.82
N VAL A 45 -27.70 14.22 52.25
CA VAL A 45 -27.65 14.55 50.83
C VAL A 45 -27.70 13.22 50.12
N ASP A 46 -28.90 12.81 49.77
CA ASP A 46 -29.17 11.69 48.87
C ASP A 46 -28.63 12.09 47.50
N GLN A 47 -27.32 11.93 47.31
CA GLN A 47 -26.62 12.27 46.08
C GLN A 47 -27.16 11.36 44.98
N SER A 48 -28.08 11.91 44.18
CA SER A 48 -28.68 11.26 43.02
C SER A 48 -27.64 10.41 42.28
N PRO A 49 -27.95 9.15 41.90
CA PRO A 49 -27.01 8.25 41.22
C PRO A 49 -26.32 8.91 40.03
N LEU A 50 -27.04 9.76 39.30
CA LEU A 50 -26.53 10.56 38.19
C LEU A 50 -25.45 11.58 38.59
N VAL A 51 -25.50 12.21 39.77
CA VAL A 51 -24.46 13.14 40.25
C VAL A 51 -23.16 12.37 40.51
N ASN A 52 -23.26 11.24 41.22
CA ASN A 52 -22.13 10.35 41.46
C ASN A 52 -21.55 9.80 40.14
N ALA A 53 -22.39 9.44 39.17
CA ALA A 53 -21.95 9.00 37.84
C ALA A 53 -21.18 10.09 37.08
N ASN A 54 -21.64 11.34 37.13
CA ASN A 54 -20.94 12.47 36.52
C ASN A 54 -19.61 12.77 37.22
N GLU A 55 -19.53 12.74 38.55
CA GLU A 55 -18.26 12.90 39.27
C GLU A 55 -17.23 11.81 38.92
N LEU A 56 -17.68 10.55 38.82
CA LEU A 56 -16.83 9.43 38.37
C LEU A 56 -16.36 9.64 36.92
N PHE A 57 -17.25 10.11 36.04
CA PHE A 57 -16.95 10.38 34.62
C PHE A 57 -15.92 11.51 34.46
N GLU A 58 -16.13 12.68 35.06
CA GLU A 58 -15.20 13.81 34.93
C GLU A 58 -13.82 13.47 35.53
N ARG A 59 -13.79 12.70 36.63
CA ARG A 59 -12.54 12.14 37.18
C ARG A 59 -11.87 11.16 36.22
N ALA A 60 -12.64 10.31 35.53
CA ALA A 60 -12.13 9.39 34.54
C ALA A 60 -11.54 10.12 33.31
N VAL A 61 -12.20 11.19 32.85
CA VAL A 61 -11.70 12.07 31.77
C VAL A 61 -10.38 12.74 32.18
N SER A 62 -10.29 13.32 33.38
CA SER A 62 -9.04 13.91 33.88
C SER A 62 -7.90 12.88 34.00
N LEU A 63 -8.20 11.65 34.44
CA LEU A 63 -7.23 10.55 34.48
C LEU A 63 -6.83 10.08 33.07
N PHE A 64 -7.74 10.11 32.10
CA PHE A 64 -7.45 9.81 30.70
C PHE A 64 -6.52 10.86 30.09
N GLU A 65 -6.79 12.16 30.30
CA GLU A 65 -5.96 13.27 29.82
C GLU A 65 -4.56 13.29 30.43
N SER A 66 -4.42 12.83 31.69
CA SER A 66 -3.11 12.63 32.34
C SER A 66 -2.43 11.30 31.98
N GLY A 67 -2.95 10.53 31.01
CA GLY A 67 -2.38 9.25 30.55
C GLY A 67 -2.51 8.09 31.55
N SER A 68 -3.26 8.25 32.63
CA SER A 68 -3.47 7.25 33.69
C SER A 68 -4.54 6.23 33.30
N TYR A 69 -4.41 5.63 32.11
CA TYR A 69 -5.45 4.87 31.41
C TYR A 69 -6.11 3.77 32.26
N ARG A 70 -5.35 2.94 33.00
CA ARG A 70 -5.91 1.90 33.88
C ARG A 70 -6.83 2.45 34.97
N GLN A 71 -6.54 3.66 35.49
CA GLN A 71 -7.40 4.27 36.51
C GLN A 71 -8.64 4.88 35.87
N ALA A 72 -8.48 5.56 34.73
CA ALA A 72 -9.60 6.08 33.93
C ALA A 72 -10.58 4.96 33.55
N GLU A 73 -10.08 3.83 33.04
CA GLU A 73 -10.83 2.62 32.69
C GLU A 73 -11.69 2.12 33.86
N ALA A 74 -11.09 2.05 35.06
CA ALA A 74 -11.79 1.63 36.27
C ALA A 74 -12.92 2.59 36.67
N PHE A 75 -12.73 3.91 36.53
CA PHE A 75 -13.76 4.91 36.84
C PHE A 75 -14.86 4.97 35.79
N PHE A 76 -14.56 4.89 34.49
CA PHE A 76 -15.57 4.75 33.43
C PHE A 76 -16.41 3.49 33.64
N THR A 77 -15.78 2.35 33.94
CA THR A 77 -16.47 1.07 34.20
C THR A 77 -17.39 1.15 35.42
N GLN A 78 -17.05 1.94 36.45
CA GLN A 78 -17.92 2.20 37.61
C GLN A 78 -19.09 3.13 37.29
N ALA A 79 -18.92 4.08 36.36
CA ALA A 79 -19.97 5.01 35.96
C ALA A 79 -21.03 4.37 35.02
N LEU A 80 -20.62 3.42 34.16
CA LEU A 80 -21.51 2.73 33.22
C LEU A 80 -22.84 2.22 33.85
N PRO A 81 -22.85 1.37 34.89
CA PRO A 81 -24.11 0.83 35.44
C PRO A 81 -25.03 1.90 36.04
N LEU A 82 -24.49 3.05 36.45
CA LEU A 82 -25.30 4.16 36.96
C LEU A 82 -26.01 4.89 35.79
N TYR A 83 -25.31 5.11 34.68
CA TYR A 83 -25.93 5.66 33.47
C TYR A 83 -26.90 4.67 32.81
N GLU A 84 -26.70 3.35 32.94
CA GLU A 84 -27.68 2.34 32.52
C GLU A 84 -28.98 2.41 33.35
N GLN A 85 -28.87 2.56 34.68
CA GLN A 85 -30.02 2.68 35.59
C GLN A 85 -30.86 3.94 35.30
N GLU A 86 -30.20 5.07 35.05
CA GLU A 86 -30.85 6.34 34.71
C GLU A 86 -31.22 6.45 33.21
N ASN A 87 -30.88 5.43 32.40
CA ASN A 87 -31.08 5.39 30.94
C ASN A 87 -30.46 6.60 30.18
N ASP A 88 -29.31 7.10 30.66
CA ASP A 88 -28.56 8.17 30.00
C ASP A 88 -27.71 7.60 28.85
N LEU A 89 -28.38 7.40 27.71
CA LEU A 89 -27.77 6.83 26.50
C LEU A 89 -26.64 7.69 25.92
N SER A 90 -26.64 9.02 26.13
CA SER A 90 -25.56 9.90 25.68
C SER A 90 -24.31 9.72 26.54
N ARG A 91 -24.44 9.69 27.88
CA ARG A 91 -23.29 9.44 28.76
C ARG A 91 -22.77 8.02 28.66
N LEU A 92 -23.60 7.02 28.34
CA LEU A 92 -23.13 5.68 27.95
C LEU A 92 -22.30 5.73 26.67
N ALA A 93 -22.77 6.42 25.62
CA ALA A 93 -22.05 6.57 24.36
C ALA A 93 -20.68 7.23 24.58
N ASP A 94 -20.60 8.33 25.34
CA ASP A 94 -19.33 8.97 25.65
C ASP A 94 -18.41 8.10 26.53
N SER A 95 -18.94 7.42 27.55
CA SER A 95 -18.15 6.53 28.43
C SER A 95 -17.51 5.39 27.64
N TYR A 96 -18.28 4.74 26.76
CA TYR A 96 -17.76 3.72 25.85
C TYR A 96 -16.79 4.30 24.81
N ALA A 97 -16.98 5.53 24.32
CA ALA A 97 -16.03 6.18 23.42
C ALA A 97 -14.67 6.44 24.10
N TYR A 98 -14.66 6.86 25.38
CA TYR A 98 -13.42 7.00 26.15
C TYR A 98 -12.76 5.64 26.45
N LEU A 99 -13.53 4.60 26.78
CA LEU A 99 -13.00 3.23 26.91
C LEU A 99 -12.40 2.72 25.59
N GLY A 100 -13.03 3.02 24.44
CA GLY A 100 -12.47 2.71 23.12
C GLY A 100 -11.14 3.44 22.85
N ARG A 101 -11.00 4.70 23.28
CA ARG A 101 -9.73 5.44 23.23
C ARG A 101 -8.66 4.85 24.15
N ILE A 102 -9.04 4.39 25.34
CA ILE A 102 -8.14 3.69 26.29
C ILE A 102 -7.63 2.39 25.69
N HIS A 103 -8.50 1.57 25.10
CA HIS A 103 -8.12 0.35 24.40
C HIS A 103 -7.18 0.65 23.23
N LEU A 104 -7.47 1.68 22.43
CA LEU A 104 -6.61 2.11 21.32
C LEU A 104 -5.22 2.55 21.79
N ALA A 105 -5.15 3.39 22.83
CA ALA A 105 -3.89 3.83 23.43
C ALA A 105 -3.10 2.68 24.10
N SER A 106 -3.79 1.59 24.45
CA SER A 106 -3.21 0.35 24.98
C SER A 106 -2.83 -0.67 23.89
N GLY A 107 -2.99 -0.35 22.60
CA GLY A 107 -2.71 -1.26 21.48
C GLY A 107 -3.74 -2.36 21.24
N GLN A 108 -4.86 -2.35 21.96
CA GLN A 108 -5.94 -3.35 21.87
C GLN A 108 -6.94 -2.98 20.77
N PHE A 109 -6.52 -3.03 19.50
CA PHE A 109 -7.32 -2.57 18.36
C PHE A 109 -8.69 -3.25 18.26
N LYS A 110 -8.77 -4.54 18.57
CA LYS A 110 -10.03 -5.28 18.54
C LYS A 110 -11.02 -4.73 19.57
N ASN A 111 -10.60 -4.67 20.83
CA ASN A 111 -11.43 -4.15 21.93
C ASN A 111 -11.80 -2.67 21.69
N ALA A 112 -10.89 -1.87 21.12
CA ALA A 112 -11.16 -0.48 20.75
C ALA A 112 -12.32 -0.37 19.74
N LEU A 113 -12.31 -1.20 18.69
CA LEU A 113 -13.35 -1.20 17.65
C LEU A 113 -14.69 -1.75 18.18
N GLU A 114 -14.67 -2.82 18.97
CA GLU A 114 -15.87 -3.36 19.61
C GLU A 114 -16.50 -2.33 20.56
N THR A 115 -15.70 -1.67 21.40
CA THR A 115 -16.18 -0.64 22.33
C THR A 115 -16.69 0.61 21.60
N ALA A 116 -16.02 1.05 20.52
CA ALA A 116 -16.50 2.14 19.68
C ALA A 116 -17.82 1.80 18.95
N THR A 117 -18.02 0.53 18.58
CA THR A 117 -19.29 0.07 17.99
C THR A 117 -20.43 0.10 19.01
N ILE A 118 -20.16 -0.31 20.26
CA ILE A 118 -21.13 -0.18 21.37
C ILE A 118 -21.47 1.29 21.61
N ALA A 119 -20.46 2.17 21.69
CA ALA A 119 -20.64 3.61 21.82
C ALA A 119 -21.55 4.18 20.71
N PHE A 120 -21.31 3.78 19.46
CA PHE A 120 -22.09 4.21 18.30
C PHE A 120 -23.56 3.80 18.44
N GLU A 121 -23.84 2.58 18.86
CA GLU A 121 -25.21 2.09 19.07
C GLU A 121 -25.96 2.85 20.19
N HIS A 122 -25.27 3.23 21.27
CA HIS A 122 -25.87 4.10 22.30
C HIS A 122 -26.13 5.51 21.77
N GLY A 123 -25.16 6.13 21.09
CA GLY A 123 -25.31 7.47 20.49
C GLY A 123 -26.39 7.51 19.40
N ARG A 124 -26.58 6.41 18.66
CA ARG A 124 -27.66 6.23 17.68
C ARG A 124 -29.03 6.18 18.36
N LYS A 125 -29.18 5.39 19.43
CA LYS A 125 -30.45 5.30 20.21
C LYS A 125 -30.78 6.61 20.94
N ALA A 126 -29.76 7.35 21.38
CA ALA A 126 -29.90 8.69 21.97
C ALA A 126 -30.33 9.77 20.95
N ASN A 127 -30.19 9.50 19.63
CA ASN A 127 -30.18 10.52 18.57
C ASN A 127 -29.12 11.62 18.79
N ASP A 128 -28.02 11.28 19.48
CA ASP A 128 -26.91 12.19 19.73
C ASP A 128 -25.93 12.18 18.55
N PHE A 129 -26.26 12.97 17.53
CA PHE A 129 -25.45 13.08 16.31
C PHE A 129 -24.06 13.66 16.57
N ARG A 130 -23.87 14.44 17.64
CA ARG A 130 -22.54 14.96 18.04
C ARG A 130 -21.68 13.85 18.64
N ALA A 131 -22.26 12.98 19.47
CA ALA A 131 -21.57 11.77 19.92
C ALA A 131 -21.25 10.85 18.73
N GLN A 132 -22.19 10.61 17.81
CA GLN A 132 -21.95 9.81 16.61
C GLN A 132 -20.78 10.36 15.77
N ALA A 133 -20.70 11.68 15.53
CA ALA A 133 -19.56 12.29 14.85
C ALA A 133 -18.24 12.04 15.59
N ARG A 134 -18.17 12.28 16.91
CA ARG A 134 -16.98 11.97 17.73
C ARG A 134 -16.57 10.50 17.68
N ILE A 135 -17.54 9.58 17.60
CA ILE A 135 -17.30 8.14 17.53
C ILE A 135 -16.84 7.72 16.14
N HIS A 136 -17.35 8.33 15.07
CA HIS A 136 -16.79 8.17 13.72
C HIS A 136 -15.33 8.64 13.65
N VAL A 137 -14.95 9.76 14.27
CA VAL A 137 -13.52 10.14 14.39
C VAL A 137 -12.72 9.07 15.13
N LEU A 138 -13.24 8.51 16.23
CA LEU A 138 -12.57 7.42 16.95
C LEU A 138 -12.39 6.17 16.06
N MET A 139 -13.43 5.72 15.37
CA MET A 139 -13.33 4.58 14.44
C MET A 139 -12.34 4.85 13.31
N GLY A 140 -12.32 6.09 12.79
CA GLY A 140 -11.32 6.52 11.81
C GLY A 140 -9.89 6.49 12.36
N ASP A 141 -9.67 6.98 13.58
CA ASP A 141 -8.36 6.96 14.25
C ASP A 141 -7.90 5.52 14.54
N ILE A 142 -8.81 4.62 14.90
CA ILE A 142 -8.54 3.17 15.03
C ILE A 142 -8.07 2.61 13.67
N TYR A 143 -8.85 2.78 12.61
CA TYR A 143 -8.48 2.27 11.27
C TYR A 143 -7.19 2.89 10.74
N ALA A 144 -6.92 4.17 11.00
CA ALA A 144 -5.69 4.84 10.60
C ALA A 144 -4.45 4.23 11.29
N LEU A 145 -4.53 3.90 12.58
CA LEU A 145 -3.46 3.20 13.29
C LEU A 145 -3.34 1.72 12.89
N MET A 146 -4.42 1.09 12.42
CA MET A 146 -4.37 -0.19 11.71
C MET A 146 -3.76 -0.10 10.29
N SER A 147 -3.40 1.11 9.82
CA SER A 147 -3.02 1.41 8.43
C SER A 147 -4.08 1.12 7.37
N ASP A 148 -5.35 0.90 7.77
CA ASP A 148 -6.50 0.82 6.87
C ASP A 148 -7.03 2.23 6.59
N TYR A 149 -6.21 3.02 5.89
CA TYR A 149 -6.52 4.42 5.57
C TYR A 149 -7.80 4.57 4.73
N ARG A 150 -8.21 3.53 3.97
CA ARG A 150 -9.46 3.57 3.18
C ARG A 150 -10.68 3.53 4.10
N LYS A 151 -10.74 2.60 5.05
CA LYS A 151 -11.83 2.60 6.07
C LYS A 151 -11.76 3.85 6.93
N ALA A 152 -10.56 4.31 7.29
CA ALA A 152 -10.39 5.54 8.06
C ALA A 152 -11.01 6.77 7.37
N ILE A 153 -10.74 6.99 6.09
CA ILE A 153 -11.31 8.09 5.28
C ILE A 153 -12.84 8.06 5.32
N GLY A 154 -13.48 6.90 5.08
CA GLY A 154 -14.94 6.80 5.10
C GLY A 154 -15.58 7.11 6.47
N GLN A 155 -14.88 6.79 7.57
CA GLN A 155 -15.31 7.21 8.92
C GLN A 155 -15.15 8.72 9.12
N PHE A 156 -14.03 9.31 8.70
CA PHE A 156 -13.84 10.77 8.79
C PHE A 156 -14.83 11.55 7.90
N GLU A 157 -15.19 11.04 6.72
CA GLU A 157 -16.25 11.61 5.88
C GLU A 157 -17.62 11.54 6.55
N SER A 158 -17.96 10.41 7.17
CA SER A 158 -19.20 10.26 7.95
C SER A 158 -19.28 11.27 9.11
N SER A 159 -18.16 11.48 9.83
CA SER A 159 -18.03 12.52 10.85
C SER A 159 -18.18 13.94 10.30
N PHE A 160 -17.57 14.22 9.14
CA PHE A 160 -17.64 15.54 8.50
C PHE A 160 -19.09 15.90 8.14
N VAL A 161 -19.81 14.98 7.49
CA VAL A 161 -21.22 15.19 7.09
C VAL A 161 -22.13 15.42 8.29
N LEU A 162 -21.95 14.64 9.38
CA LEU A 162 -22.69 14.87 10.62
C LEU A 162 -22.34 16.23 11.24
N SER A 163 -21.06 16.59 11.33
CA SER A 163 -20.64 17.88 11.90
C SER A 163 -21.16 19.06 11.08
N GLU A 164 -21.23 18.93 9.75
CA GLU A 164 -21.80 19.93 8.84
C GLU A 164 -23.30 20.12 9.04
N ALA A 165 -24.07 19.04 9.21
CA ALA A 165 -25.51 19.09 9.44
C ALA A 165 -25.92 19.85 10.73
N PHE A 166 -24.98 20.02 11.69
CA PHE A 166 -25.21 20.69 12.97
C PHE A 166 -24.32 21.93 13.22
N ASP A 167 -23.70 22.49 12.16
CA ASP A 167 -22.75 23.64 12.20
C ASP A 167 -21.60 23.48 13.24
N ASP A 168 -21.15 22.25 13.47
CA ASP A 168 -20.01 21.93 14.34
C ASP A 168 -18.69 22.16 13.57
N LYS A 169 -18.29 23.42 13.42
CA LYS A 169 -17.05 23.82 12.74
C LYS A 169 -15.79 23.15 13.31
N PRO A 170 -15.60 23.03 14.64
CA PRO A 170 -14.51 22.22 15.20
C PRO A 170 -14.53 20.76 14.76
N GLY A 171 -15.71 20.12 14.72
CA GLY A 171 -15.91 18.74 14.25
C GLY A 171 -15.60 18.57 12.77
N LYS A 172 -16.07 19.49 11.91
CA LYS A 172 -15.71 19.55 10.48
C LYS A 172 -14.19 19.67 10.29
N ALA A 173 -13.58 20.62 10.98
CA ALA A 173 -12.15 20.90 10.88
C ALA A 173 -11.29 19.71 11.30
N LEU A 174 -11.65 19.04 12.40
CA LEU A 174 -10.97 17.82 12.86
C LEU A 174 -11.13 16.67 11.85
N SER A 175 -12.33 16.48 11.32
CA SER A 175 -12.63 15.43 10.35
C SER A 175 -11.82 15.61 9.05
N ALA A 176 -11.76 16.83 8.52
CA ALA A 176 -10.93 17.19 7.36
C ALA A 176 -9.42 17.02 7.66
N LEU A 177 -8.94 17.46 8.83
CA LEU A 177 -7.53 17.29 9.24
C LEU A 177 -7.13 15.80 9.27
N ARG A 178 -7.99 14.95 9.85
CA ARG A 178 -7.77 13.51 9.94
C ARG A 178 -7.84 12.82 8.57
N LYS A 179 -8.80 13.19 7.73
CA LYS A 179 -8.89 12.72 6.33
C LYS A 179 -7.65 13.10 5.54
N GLY A 180 -7.17 14.35 5.65
CA GLY A 180 -5.91 14.81 5.05
C GLY A 180 -4.70 14.00 5.51
N SER A 181 -4.63 13.65 6.80
CA SER A 181 -3.58 12.75 7.33
C SER A 181 -3.65 11.34 6.74
N ALA A 182 -4.83 10.74 6.62
CA ALA A 182 -4.99 9.43 5.99
C ALA A 182 -4.59 9.45 4.49
N LEU A 183 -5.00 10.48 3.75
CA LEU A 183 -4.61 10.70 2.36
C LEU A 183 -3.09 10.89 2.20
N TYR A 184 -2.46 11.65 3.10
CA TYR A 184 -1.02 11.85 3.14
C TYR A 184 -0.24 10.52 3.26
N TRP A 185 -0.68 9.63 4.15
CA TRP A 185 -0.06 8.31 4.32
C TRP A 185 -0.33 7.36 3.14
N MET A 186 -1.46 7.51 2.44
CA MET A 186 -1.70 6.87 1.14
C MET A 186 -0.88 7.47 -0.02
N ASN A 187 -0.04 8.48 0.24
CA ASN A 187 0.71 9.25 -0.76
C ASN A 187 -0.15 10.08 -1.74
N ARG A 188 -1.41 10.38 -1.38
CA ARG A 188 -2.33 11.22 -2.13
C ARG A 188 -2.18 12.69 -1.72
N TRP A 189 -1.00 13.27 -1.98
CA TRP A 189 -0.60 14.55 -1.37
C TRP A 189 -1.43 15.76 -1.82
N ASP A 190 -1.89 15.82 -3.08
CA ASP A 190 -2.75 16.91 -3.57
C ASP A 190 -4.14 16.90 -2.92
N GLU A 191 -4.72 15.71 -2.75
CA GLU A 191 -6.00 15.53 -2.06
C GLU A 191 -5.84 15.82 -0.56
N ALA A 192 -4.71 15.41 0.04
CA ALA A 192 -4.38 15.76 1.42
C ALA A 192 -4.25 17.28 1.63
N LEU A 193 -3.63 18.01 0.69
CA LEU A 193 -3.54 19.47 0.72
C LEU A 193 -4.93 20.11 0.72
N SER A 194 -5.84 19.67 -0.15
CA SER A 194 -7.21 20.20 -0.22
C SER A 194 -8.01 20.00 1.08
N GLU A 195 -7.86 18.84 1.72
CA GLU A 195 -8.46 18.55 3.03
C GLU A 195 -7.81 19.38 4.16
N TYR A 196 -6.50 19.58 4.13
CA TYR A 196 -5.81 20.45 5.10
C TYR A 196 -6.18 21.93 4.94
N GLU A 197 -6.35 22.44 3.71
CA GLU A 197 -6.87 23.79 3.47
C GLU A 197 -8.29 23.97 3.99
N THR A 198 -9.12 22.93 3.87
CA THR A 198 -10.47 22.91 4.43
C THR A 198 -10.44 22.91 5.96
N ALA A 199 -9.61 22.07 6.58
CA ALA A 199 -9.39 22.09 8.04
C ALA A 199 -8.89 23.45 8.54
N LEU A 200 -7.95 24.08 7.83
CA LEU A 200 -7.41 25.41 8.15
C LEU A 200 -8.51 26.49 8.11
N ARG A 201 -9.38 26.44 7.10
CA ARG A 201 -10.51 27.37 6.94
C ARG A 201 -11.52 27.23 8.08
N GLU A 202 -11.92 25.99 8.38
CA GLU A 202 -12.93 25.70 9.40
C GLU A 202 -12.42 25.98 10.83
N TYR A 203 -11.15 25.67 11.15
CA TYR A 203 -10.56 26.06 12.45
C TYR A 203 -10.48 27.58 12.64
N LYS A 204 -10.15 28.34 11.58
CA LYS A 204 -10.20 29.82 11.63
C LYS A 204 -11.63 30.32 11.84
N ALA A 205 -12.61 29.74 11.15
CA ALA A 205 -14.02 30.08 11.31
C ALA A 205 -14.60 29.71 12.70
N ALA A 206 -13.98 28.76 13.40
CA ALA A 206 -14.29 28.39 14.78
C ALA A 206 -13.55 29.22 15.86
N GLY A 207 -12.62 30.11 15.48
CA GLY A 207 -11.76 30.83 16.43
C GLY A 207 -10.65 29.98 17.06
N GLU A 208 -10.41 28.78 16.55
CA GLU A 208 -9.49 27.77 17.08
C GLU A 208 -8.07 27.94 16.52
N GLU A 209 -7.50 29.16 16.62
CA GLU A 209 -6.23 29.52 15.97
C GLU A 209 -5.09 28.55 16.32
N ALA A 210 -4.97 28.11 17.58
CA ALA A 210 -3.95 27.13 17.99
C ALA A 210 -4.03 25.80 17.22
N LYS A 211 -5.23 25.36 16.79
CA LYS A 211 -5.42 24.13 16.02
C LYS A 211 -5.09 24.30 14.53
N THR A 212 -5.10 25.53 14.02
CA THR A 212 -4.68 25.81 12.63
C THR A 212 -3.22 25.44 12.36
N ALA A 213 -2.37 25.44 13.40
CA ALA A 213 -0.98 25.00 13.30
C ALA A 213 -0.84 23.53 12.85
N LEU A 214 -1.81 22.65 13.17
CA LEU A 214 -1.80 21.25 12.74
C LEU A 214 -2.10 21.11 11.24
N ALA A 215 -3.05 21.90 10.72
CA ALA A 215 -3.35 21.93 9.29
C ALA A 215 -2.16 22.48 8.49
N LEU A 216 -1.57 23.59 8.94
CA LEU A 216 -0.36 24.19 8.35
C LEU A 216 0.86 23.26 8.40
N LEU A 217 1.00 22.46 9.47
CA LEU A 217 2.01 21.41 9.58
C LEU A 217 1.77 20.31 8.54
N GLY A 218 0.54 19.81 8.42
CA GLY A 218 0.16 18.81 7.41
C GLY A 218 0.39 19.29 5.97
N MET A 219 0.04 20.55 5.67
CA MET A 219 0.35 21.17 4.36
C MET A 219 1.86 21.24 4.12
N GLY A 220 2.64 21.64 5.13
CA GLY A 220 4.10 21.67 5.06
C GLY A 220 4.71 20.29 4.80
N GLU A 221 4.25 19.27 5.52
CA GLU A 221 4.64 17.87 5.31
C GLU A 221 4.25 17.38 3.90
N ALA A 222 3.09 17.76 3.37
CA ALA A 222 2.63 17.38 2.02
C ALA A 222 3.46 18.06 0.91
N TYR A 223 3.68 19.37 0.99
CA TYR A 223 4.56 20.10 0.05
C TYR A 223 5.99 19.55 0.06
N TYR A 224 6.51 19.19 1.22
CA TYR A 224 7.82 18.51 1.34
C TYR A 224 7.87 17.21 0.54
N ARG A 225 6.82 16.37 0.60
CA ARG A 225 6.75 15.11 -0.16
C ARG A 225 6.61 15.32 -1.67
N GLN A 226 6.05 16.45 -2.09
CA GLN A 226 6.00 16.87 -3.50
C GLN A 226 7.31 17.52 -3.99
N GLY A 227 8.33 17.68 -3.15
CA GLY A 227 9.58 18.40 -3.48
C GLY A 227 9.44 19.92 -3.50
N ARG A 228 8.29 20.47 -3.07
CA ARG A 228 7.96 21.91 -3.08
C ARG A 228 8.49 22.59 -1.81
N TYR A 229 9.80 22.54 -1.61
CA TYR A 229 10.43 22.90 -0.33
C TYR A 229 10.20 24.35 0.13
N GLY A 230 10.09 25.31 -0.80
CA GLY A 230 9.78 26.71 -0.45
C GLY A 230 8.38 26.89 0.15
N GLU A 231 7.37 26.20 -0.41
CA GLU A 231 5.99 26.21 0.09
C GLU A 231 5.86 25.40 1.38
N ALA A 232 6.64 24.33 1.51
CA ALA A 232 6.80 23.60 2.76
C ALA A 232 7.33 24.52 3.88
N LEU A 233 8.48 25.20 3.66
CA LEU A 233 9.04 26.13 4.64
C LEU A 233 8.09 27.28 4.98
N ASN A 234 7.34 27.82 4.01
CA ASN A 234 6.34 28.86 4.28
C ASN A 234 5.24 28.34 5.24
N SER A 235 4.64 27.20 4.90
CA SER A 235 3.56 26.58 5.69
C SER A 235 4.03 26.18 7.10
N LEU A 236 5.22 25.59 7.21
CA LEU A 236 5.82 25.19 8.49
C LEU A 236 6.20 26.41 9.35
N ASN A 237 6.69 27.51 8.76
CA ASN A 237 6.97 28.73 9.52
C ASN A 237 5.69 29.44 9.98
N GLN A 238 4.61 29.41 9.20
CA GLN A 238 3.29 29.87 9.65
C GLN A 238 2.77 28.99 10.81
N SER A 239 2.87 27.66 10.70
CA SER A 239 2.57 26.73 11.79
C SER A 239 3.36 27.07 13.07
N LYS A 240 4.67 27.37 12.93
CA LYS A 240 5.54 27.80 14.04
C LYS A 240 5.09 29.12 14.68
N GLN A 241 4.65 30.10 13.88
CA GLN A 241 4.20 31.40 14.37
C GLN A 241 2.90 31.31 15.17
N VAL A 242 1.93 30.52 14.70
CA VAL A 242 0.63 30.36 15.38
C VAL A 242 0.76 29.40 16.59
N SER A 243 1.73 28.49 16.57
CA SER A 243 1.99 27.55 17.67
C SER A 243 2.79 28.17 18.84
N ALA A 244 2.25 29.22 19.48
CA ALA A 244 2.84 29.80 20.69
C ALA A 244 2.80 28.85 21.91
N SER A 245 1.81 27.94 21.97
CA SER A 245 1.53 27.05 23.12
C SER A 245 1.27 25.59 22.73
N GLY A 246 1.59 25.19 21.49
CA GLY A 246 1.32 23.85 20.96
C GLY A 246 1.99 22.71 21.76
N SER A 247 1.35 21.53 21.71
CA SER A 247 1.74 20.35 22.48
C SER A 247 3.19 19.89 22.19
N PRO A 248 3.84 19.15 23.11
CA PRO A 248 5.19 18.62 22.88
C PRO A 248 5.32 17.85 21.55
N GLN A 249 4.30 17.05 21.21
CA GLN A 249 4.22 16.26 19.99
C GLN A 249 4.19 17.14 18.73
N THR A 250 3.34 18.17 18.73
CA THR A 250 3.22 19.13 17.61
C THR A 250 4.53 19.88 17.40
N ALA A 251 5.16 20.33 18.49
CA ALA A 251 6.45 21.03 18.43
C ALA A 251 7.58 20.13 17.91
N SER A 252 7.60 18.84 18.27
CA SER A 252 8.56 17.88 17.75
C SER A 252 8.33 17.57 16.27
N ARG A 253 7.10 17.24 15.86
CA ARG A 253 6.75 17.00 14.44
C ARG A 253 7.15 18.18 13.55
N LEU A 254 6.87 19.40 14.00
CA LEU A 254 7.27 20.63 13.31
C LEU A 254 8.80 20.76 13.20
N ALA A 255 9.55 20.45 14.26
CA ALA A 255 11.02 20.45 14.22
C ALA A 255 11.57 19.38 13.27
N VAL A 256 10.97 18.18 13.23
CA VAL A 256 11.30 17.10 12.29
C VAL A 256 11.00 17.53 10.84
N ALA A 257 9.81 18.07 10.58
CA ALA A 257 9.40 18.51 9.24
C ALA A 257 10.28 19.65 8.71
N LEU A 258 10.57 20.66 9.53
CA LEU A 258 11.51 21.74 9.19
C LEU A 258 12.91 21.19 8.92
N GLY A 259 13.45 20.36 9.82
CA GLY A 259 14.79 19.77 9.67
C GLY A 259 14.91 18.90 8.42
N ASN A 260 13.92 18.06 8.12
CA ASN A 260 13.86 17.24 6.90
C ASN A 260 13.76 18.10 5.63
N THR A 261 13.03 19.22 5.67
CA THR A 261 12.93 20.15 4.54
C THR A 261 14.27 20.82 4.26
N TYR A 262 14.96 21.33 5.29
CA TYR A 262 16.32 21.85 5.16
C TYR A 262 17.32 20.78 4.69
N ARG A 263 17.22 19.54 5.19
CA ARG A 263 18.07 18.41 4.76
C ARG A 263 17.91 18.12 3.27
N ALA A 264 16.67 18.09 2.76
CA ALA A 264 16.37 17.88 1.35
C ALA A 264 16.80 19.06 0.44
N MET A 265 16.95 20.26 1.01
CA MET A 265 17.56 21.42 0.34
C MET A 265 19.11 21.41 0.40
N ASN A 266 19.72 20.35 0.93
CA ASN A 266 21.16 20.22 1.22
C ASN A 266 21.70 21.19 2.30
N GLU A 267 20.82 21.82 3.08
CA GLU A 267 21.19 22.69 4.20
C GLU A 267 21.38 21.90 5.51
N GLY A 268 22.36 21.00 5.53
CA GLY A 268 22.61 20.10 6.67
C GLY A 268 22.82 20.82 8.02
N ASN A 269 23.42 22.00 8.03
CA ASN A 269 23.59 22.80 9.25
C ASN A 269 22.26 23.37 9.77
N SER A 270 21.42 23.91 8.89
CA SER A 270 20.07 24.39 9.21
C SER A 270 19.20 23.24 9.74
N ALA A 271 19.31 22.06 9.13
CA ALA A 271 18.62 20.84 9.60
C ALA A 271 19.06 20.44 11.02
N LEU A 272 20.37 20.38 11.28
CA LEU A 272 20.94 20.06 12.59
C LEU A 272 20.51 21.05 13.68
N GLU A 273 20.39 22.35 13.37
CA GLU A 273 19.87 23.35 14.30
C GLU A 273 18.42 23.01 14.70
N ARG A 274 17.52 22.81 13.73
CA ARG A 274 16.10 22.53 13.99
C ARG A 274 15.88 21.23 14.77
N PHE A 275 16.61 20.17 14.44
CA PHE A 275 16.50 18.92 15.19
C PHE A 275 17.01 19.07 16.64
N ARG A 276 18.10 19.83 16.86
CA ARG A 276 18.64 20.09 18.22
C ARG A 276 17.71 20.94 19.06
N ASP A 277 17.12 21.99 18.48
CA ASP A 277 16.11 22.83 19.14
C ASP A 277 14.95 21.96 19.64
N GLY A 278 14.42 21.09 18.77
CA GLY A 278 13.38 20.13 19.10
C GLY A 278 13.80 19.17 20.22
N ALA A 279 14.98 18.56 20.12
CA ALA A 279 15.45 17.56 21.08
C ALA A 279 15.65 18.20 22.47
N ASN A 280 16.21 19.40 22.51
CA ASN A 280 16.35 20.17 23.75
C ASN A 280 14.98 20.55 24.35
N ARG A 281 13.98 20.89 23.53
CA ARG A 281 12.60 21.14 24.00
C ARG A 281 11.95 19.88 24.60
N MET A 282 12.16 18.70 24.03
CA MET A 282 11.65 17.44 24.62
C MET A 282 12.36 17.14 25.95
N ARG A 283 13.69 17.33 26.00
CA ARG A 283 14.49 17.16 27.24
C ARG A 283 14.03 18.09 28.37
N THR A 284 13.67 19.35 28.09
CA THR A 284 13.18 20.28 29.13
C THR A 284 11.76 19.96 29.60
N LEU A 285 10.88 19.52 28.70
CA LEU A 285 9.49 19.14 29.01
C LEU A 285 9.37 17.82 29.79
N ARG A 286 10.44 17.00 29.84
CA ARG A 286 10.51 15.71 30.55
C ARG A 286 9.41 14.70 30.16
N THR A 287 8.77 14.92 29.04
CA THR A 287 7.64 14.18 28.46
C THR A 287 7.89 14.06 26.95
N GLY A 288 7.37 13.04 26.29
CA GLY A 288 7.62 12.81 24.86
C GLY A 288 9.03 12.29 24.55
N ARG A 289 9.52 11.31 25.30
CA ARG A 289 10.88 10.73 25.09
C ARG A 289 11.00 10.00 23.76
N GLU A 290 9.91 9.42 23.27
CA GLU A 290 9.75 8.85 21.94
C GLU A 290 10.00 9.89 20.82
N TYR A 291 9.57 11.14 21.02
CA TYR A 291 9.83 12.25 20.11
C TYR A 291 11.29 12.74 20.18
N GLU A 292 11.92 12.73 21.37
CA GLU A 292 13.36 12.98 21.52
C GLU A 292 14.19 11.93 20.76
N THR A 293 13.83 10.65 20.86
CA THR A 293 14.46 9.55 20.13
C THR A 293 14.50 9.80 18.63
N LEU A 294 13.36 10.20 18.02
CA LEU A 294 13.28 10.47 16.59
C LEU A 294 14.14 11.67 16.16
N LEU A 295 14.20 12.73 16.97
CA LEU A 295 15.02 13.91 16.71
C LEU A 295 16.53 13.60 16.80
N LEU A 296 16.95 12.83 17.82
CA LEU A 296 18.34 12.36 17.96
C LEU A 296 18.73 11.40 16.83
N PHE A 297 17.82 10.53 16.41
CA PHE A 297 17.99 9.69 15.22
C PHE A 297 18.21 10.54 13.97
N SER A 298 17.36 11.55 13.74
CA SER A 298 17.45 12.43 12.57
C SER A 298 18.79 13.20 12.50
N ILE A 299 19.31 13.62 13.66
CA ILE A 299 20.68 14.18 13.79
C ILE A 299 21.73 13.14 13.38
N GLY A 300 21.60 11.89 13.84
CA GLY A 300 22.50 10.80 13.48
C GLY A 300 22.51 10.49 11.98
N VAL A 301 21.35 10.56 11.32
CA VAL A 301 21.25 10.41 9.85
C VAL A 301 22.01 11.50 9.11
N VAL A 302 21.84 12.79 9.46
CA VAL A 302 22.57 13.89 8.81
C VAL A 302 24.09 13.73 8.95
N TYR A 303 24.57 13.25 10.09
CA TYR A 303 25.99 12.92 10.26
C TYR A 303 26.44 11.72 9.41
N ALA A 304 25.60 10.69 9.25
CA ALA A 304 25.91 9.52 8.43
C ALA A 304 25.94 9.87 6.93
N GLU A 305 25.01 10.70 6.46
CA GLU A 305 24.98 11.28 5.09
C GLU A 305 26.26 12.10 4.84
N GLY A 306 26.68 12.93 5.80
CA GLY A 306 27.92 13.71 5.74
C GLY A 306 29.22 12.91 5.98
N GLY A 307 29.17 11.57 6.01
CA GLY A 307 30.34 10.71 6.21
C GLY A 307 30.95 10.73 7.63
N ARG A 308 30.34 11.45 8.58
CA ARG A 308 30.78 11.61 9.97
C ARG A 308 30.25 10.48 10.84
N LEU A 309 30.78 9.28 10.57
CA LEU A 309 30.26 8.02 11.09
C LEU A 309 30.38 7.89 12.62
N ASP A 310 31.40 8.46 13.26
CA ASP A 310 31.54 8.42 14.72
C ASP A 310 30.49 9.29 15.43
N GLU A 311 30.21 10.48 14.91
CA GLU A 311 29.15 11.34 15.41
C GLU A 311 27.77 10.74 15.15
N ALA A 312 27.54 10.16 13.97
CA ALA A 312 26.32 9.42 13.68
C ALA A 312 26.07 8.29 14.68
N LYS A 313 27.10 7.46 14.92
CA LYS A 313 27.07 6.38 15.92
C LYS A 313 26.83 6.90 17.34
N ARG A 314 27.42 8.04 17.72
CA ARG A 314 27.16 8.68 19.03
C ARG A 314 25.68 9.07 19.17
N PHE A 315 25.12 9.77 18.17
CA PHE A 315 23.73 10.21 18.21
C PHE A 315 22.73 9.05 18.14
N PHE A 316 23.03 7.97 17.40
CA PHE A 316 22.21 6.75 17.45
C PHE A 316 22.25 6.06 18.82
N ASN A 317 23.39 6.11 19.55
CA ASN A 317 23.44 5.64 20.94
C ASN A 317 22.70 6.56 21.92
N GLU A 318 22.73 7.88 21.73
CA GLU A 318 21.89 8.82 22.50
C GLU A 318 20.39 8.53 22.27
N ALA A 319 19.98 8.35 21.02
CA ALA A 319 18.62 7.95 20.67
C ALA A 319 18.26 6.58 21.30
N LEU A 320 19.17 5.60 21.31
CA LEU A 320 18.92 4.28 21.90
C LEU A 320 18.69 4.36 23.42
N MET A 321 19.36 5.28 24.11
CA MET A 321 19.09 5.56 25.52
C MET A 321 17.71 6.22 25.72
N ALA A 322 17.31 7.14 24.84
CA ALA A 322 15.98 7.77 24.88
C ALA A 322 14.85 6.74 24.61
N ALA A 323 15.02 5.85 23.62
CA ALA A 323 14.10 4.75 23.30
C ALA A 323 13.89 3.80 24.50
N ARG A 324 15.00 3.38 25.14
CA ARG A 324 14.96 2.56 26.36
C ARG A 324 14.24 3.23 27.52
N SER A 325 14.27 4.56 27.59
CA SER A 325 13.61 5.36 28.63
C SER A 325 12.12 5.61 28.37
N SER A 326 11.67 5.55 27.11
CA SER A 326 10.25 5.54 26.72
C SER A 326 9.63 4.14 26.64
N GLY A 327 10.45 3.09 26.68
CA GLY A 327 9.98 1.71 26.55
C GLY A 327 9.57 1.32 25.12
N ASP A 328 9.98 2.10 24.11
CA ASP A 328 9.73 1.86 22.70
C ASP A 328 10.73 0.84 22.12
N ARG A 329 10.31 -0.43 22.09
CA ARG A 329 11.16 -1.54 21.61
C ARG A 329 11.39 -1.50 20.11
N LEU A 330 10.46 -0.93 19.33
CA LEU A 330 10.64 -0.82 17.88
C LEU A 330 11.73 0.19 17.56
N ALA A 331 11.69 1.37 18.17
CA ALA A 331 12.76 2.37 18.04
C ALA A 331 14.11 1.83 18.55
N GLU A 332 14.15 1.12 19.70
CA GLU A 332 15.36 0.44 20.16
C GLU A 332 15.95 -0.48 19.06
N ASN A 333 15.14 -1.39 18.53
CA ASN A 333 15.59 -2.42 17.58
C ASN A 333 16.00 -1.83 16.22
N TYR A 334 15.30 -0.78 15.74
CA TYR A 334 15.74 -0.02 14.58
C TYR A 334 17.09 0.67 14.82
N LEU A 335 17.28 1.31 15.97
CA LEU A 335 18.55 1.98 16.28
C LEU A 335 19.73 1.01 16.37
N TYR A 336 19.51 -0.24 16.81
CA TYR A 336 20.52 -1.29 16.68
C TYR A 336 20.90 -1.58 15.21
N LEU A 337 19.95 -1.62 14.27
CA LEU A 337 20.28 -1.76 12.83
C LEU A 337 21.12 -0.57 12.34
N PHE A 338 20.78 0.67 12.70
CA PHE A 338 21.57 1.83 12.28
C PHE A 338 22.98 1.84 12.87
N ILE A 339 23.14 1.45 14.14
CA ILE A 339 24.46 1.30 14.77
C ILE A 339 25.27 0.18 14.09
N ALA A 340 24.64 -0.93 13.71
CA ALA A 340 25.28 -2.01 12.96
C ALA A 340 25.71 -1.54 11.55
N ASN A 341 24.82 -0.91 10.79
CA ASN A 341 25.08 -0.35 9.46
C ASN A 341 26.25 0.65 9.48
N VAL A 342 26.28 1.58 10.43
CA VAL A 342 27.38 2.56 10.56
C VAL A 342 28.68 1.88 10.94
N THR A 343 28.66 0.94 11.89
CA THR A 343 29.86 0.19 12.29
C THR A 343 30.43 -0.63 11.13
N GLU A 344 29.56 -1.16 10.26
CA GLU A 344 29.93 -1.80 9.00
C GLU A 344 30.59 -0.83 8.01
N ARG A 345 30.05 0.38 7.82
CA ARG A 345 30.63 1.41 6.94
C ARG A 345 31.98 1.95 7.44
N GLN A 346 32.25 1.89 8.75
CA GLN A 346 33.54 2.29 9.34
C GLN A 346 34.69 1.30 9.06
N ILE A 347 34.39 0.09 8.59
CA ILE A 347 35.37 -1.01 8.45
C ILE A 347 35.73 -1.18 6.96
N PRO A 348 37.03 -1.06 6.57
CA PRO A 348 37.45 -1.28 5.19
C PRO A 348 37.09 -2.67 4.66
N ALA A 349 36.69 -2.75 3.39
CA ALA A 349 36.22 -3.99 2.74
C ALA A 349 37.26 -5.14 2.66
N GLN A 350 38.52 -4.87 3.03
CA GLN A 350 39.66 -5.79 2.96
C GLN A 350 39.97 -6.48 4.32
N GLN A 351 39.10 -6.34 5.31
CA GLN A 351 39.29 -6.89 6.67
C GLN A 351 39.09 -8.42 6.75
N PRO A 352 39.66 -9.09 7.78
CA PRO A 352 39.63 -10.55 7.90
C PRO A 352 38.21 -11.11 8.11
N ALA A 353 37.98 -12.33 7.62
CA ALA A 353 36.69 -13.03 7.70
C ALA A 353 36.09 -13.08 9.12
N PHE A 354 36.92 -13.21 10.16
CA PHE A 354 36.50 -13.17 11.57
C PHE A 354 35.69 -11.92 11.96
N GLN A 355 35.99 -10.74 11.39
CA GLN A 355 35.20 -9.54 11.66
C GLN A 355 33.84 -9.55 10.96
N ILE A 356 33.70 -10.29 9.86
CA ILE A 356 32.43 -10.47 9.15
C ILE A 356 31.53 -11.45 9.93
N GLU A 357 32.08 -12.51 10.51
CA GLU A 357 31.33 -13.45 11.35
C GLU A 357 30.69 -12.74 12.56
N LYS A 358 31.45 -11.93 13.31
CA LYS A 358 30.91 -11.12 14.41
C LYS A 358 29.82 -10.12 13.98
N ARG A 359 29.88 -9.62 12.75
CA ARG A 359 28.84 -8.75 12.17
C ARG A 359 27.57 -9.55 11.84
N ILE A 360 27.71 -10.75 11.29
CA ILE A 360 26.60 -11.67 11.04
C ILE A 360 25.91 -12.02 12.37
N GLU A 361 26.66 -12.40 13.40
CA GLU A 361 26.13 -12.64 14.76
C GLU A 361 25.34 -11.43 15.28
N SER A 362 25.85 -10.21 15.07
CA SER A 362 25.17 -8.98 15.48
C SER A 362 23.83 -8.80 14.75
N TYR A 363 23.75 -9.04 13.44
CA TYR A 363 22.48 -8.99 12.71
C TYR A 363 21.52 -10.12 13.12
N VAL A 364 21.99 -11.33 13.40
CA VAL A 364 21.15 -12.44 13.89
C VAL A 364 20.56 -12.10 15.27
N GLN A 365 21.34 -11.54 16.19
CA GLN A 365 20.84 -11.05 17.48
C GLN A 365 19.79 -9.94 17.32
N ILE A 366 19.97 -9.04 16.35
CA ILE A 366 18.96 -8.00 16.06
C ILE A 366 17.67 -8.63 15.50
N ALA A 367 17.77 -9.67 14.67
CA ALA A 367 16.61 -10.42 14.19
C ALA A 367 15.85 -11.08 15.36
N GLU A 368 16.54 -11.65 16.33
CA GLU A 368 15.93 -12.21 17.55
C GLU A 368 15.19 -11.14 18.36
N ARG A 369 15.74 -9.93 18.51
CA ARG A 369 15.06 -8.82 19.17
C ARG A 369 13.79 -8.37 18.45
N PHE A 370 13.77 -8.37 17.11
CA PHE A 370 12.56 -8.11 16.33
C PHE A 370 11.53 -9.24 16.45
N ARG A 371 11.98 -10.49 16.56
CA ARG A 371 11.12 -11.66 16.84
C ARG A 371 10.44 -11.54 18.21
N GLU A 372 11.16 -11.07 19.24
CA GLU A 372 10.60 -10.81 20.57
C GLU A 372 9.43 -9.83 20.52
N CYS A 373 9.55 -8.73 19.75
CA CYS A 373 8.44 -7.79 19.54
C CYS A 373 7.45 -8.21 18.42
N SER A 374 7.66 -9.38 17.80
CA SER A 374 6.84 -9.94 16.71
C SER A 374 6.72 -9.01 15.50
N HIS A 375 7.83 -8.37 15.14
CA HIS A 375 7.95 -7.42 14.04
C HIS A 375 8.78 -8.02 12.88
N LEU A 376 8.10 -8.77 12.02
CA LEU A 376 8.65 -9.56 10.93
C LEU A 376 9.36 -8.69 9.88
N ALA A 377 8.93 -7.44 9.64
CA ALA A 377 9.64 -6.54 8.73
C ALA A 377 11.09 -6.27 9.18
N GLY A 378 11.30 -6.01 10.47
CA GLY A 378 12.64 -5.81 11.04
C GLY A 378 13.44 -7.11 11.13
N GLU A 379 12.80 -8.22 11.51
CA GLU A 379 13.42 -9.56 11.52
C GLU A 379 13.91 -9.95 10.12
N ALA A 380 13.09 -9.74 9.09
CA ALA A 380 13.42 -10.02 7.69
C ALA A 380 14.58 -9.16 7.18
N TYR A 381 14.59 -7.86 7.50
CA TYR A 381 15.69 -6.97 7.12
C TYR A 381 17.01 -7.41 7.74
N ALA A 382 17.02 -7.73 9.03
CA ALA A 382 18.21 -8.22 9.73
C ALA A 382 18.75 -9.52 9.11
N TYR A 383 17.87 -10.48 8.76
CA TYR A 383 18.27 -11.69 8.05
C TYR A 383 18.75 -11.41 6.61
N GLY A 384 18.09 -10.52 5.86
CA GLY A 384 18.54 -10.13 4.52
C GLY A 384 19.97 -9.60 4.52
N ARG A 385 20.30 -8.71 5.48
CA ARG A 385 21.67 -8.17 5.64
C ARG A 385 22.68 -9.24 6.10
N ALA A 386 22.28 -10.20 6.95
CA ALA A 386 23.13 -11.35 7.25
C ALA A 386 23.39 -12.22 6.01
N GLY A 387 22.38 -12.38 5.12
CA GLY A 387 22.51 -13.06 3.83
C GLY A 387 23.47 -12.35 2.87
N ASP A 388 23.45 -11.01 2.82
CA ASP A 388 24.42 -10.23 2.03
C ASP A 388 25.85 -10.47 2.49
N LEU A 389 26.07 -10.51 3.82
CA LEU A 389 27.39 -10.78 4.40
C LEU A 389 27.87 -12.21 4.18
N TYR A 390 27.02 -13.22 4.34
CA TYR A 390 27.38 -14.60 3.99
C TYR A 390 27.71 -14.73 2.49
N ARG A 391 26.97 -14.04 1.61
CA ARG A 391 27.23 -14.02 0.18
C ARG A 391 28.59 -13.37 -0.14
N SER A 392 28.95 -12.27 0.53
CA SER A 392 30.22 -11.57 0.27
C SER A 392 31.47 -12.39 0.67
N VAL A 393 31.34 -13.32 1.62
CA VAL A 393 32.41 -14.29 1.98
C VAL A 393 32.30 -15.64 1.25
N GLY A 394 31.43 -15.75 0.23
CA GLY A 394 31.25 -16.98 -0.56
C GLY A 394 30.52 -18.12 0.15
N ARG A 395 29.95 -17.90 1.34
CA ARG A 395 29.17 -18.89 2.12
C ARG A 395 27.73 -18.96 1.61
N LEU A 396 27.59 -19.48 0.39
CA LEU A 396 26.33 -19.44 -0.38
C LEU A 396 25.19 -20.26 0.23
N VAL A 397 25.49 -21.35 0.97
CA VAL A 397 24.45 -22.18 1.60
C VAL A 397 23.80 -21.45 2.77
N GLU A 398 24.62 -20.78 3.59
CA GLU A 398 24.16 -19.96 4.71
C GLU A 398 23.49 -18.67 4.22
N ALA A 399 24.03 -18.03 3.17
CA ALA A 399 23.40 -16.89 2.52
C ALA A 399 21.98 -17.24 2.04
N ARG A 400 21.83 -18.39 1.37
CA ARG A 400 20.53 -18.93 0.96
C ARG A 400 19.58 -19.06 2.14
N ALA A 401 20.01 -19.71 3.22
CA ALA A 401 19.16 -19.92 4.41
C ALA A 401 18.68 -18.60 5.03
N MET A 402 19.54 -17.56 5.07
CA MET A 402 19.15 -16.23 5.55
C MET A 402 18.14 -15.55 4.61
N TYR A 403 18.32 -15.62 3.28
CA TYR A 403 17.35 -15.02 2.35
C TYR A 403 16.02 -15.80 2.31
N GLU A 404 16.04 -17.13 2.38
CA GLU A 404 14.83 -17.96 2.52
C GLU A 404 14.04 -17.51 3.76
N ARG A 405 14.73 -17.30 4.88
CA ARG A 405 14.11 -16.80 6.11
C ARG A 405 13.52 -15.39 5.96
N ALA A 406 14.23 -14.46 5.30
CA ALA A 406 13.72 -13.12 5.04
C ALA A 406 12.48 -13.12 4.12
N VAL A 407 12.48 -13.96 3.07
CA VAL A 407 11.36 -14.16 2.15
C VAL A 407 10.14 -14.77 2.86
N GLU A 408 10.34 -15.80 3.70
CA GLU A 408 9.25 -16.37 4.53
C GLU A 408 8.62 -15.31 5.44
N LEU A 409 9.45 -14.56 6.17
CA LEU A 409 9.00 -13.56 7.13
C LEU A 409 8.16 -12.47 6.46
N ILE A 410 8.61 -11.97 5.31
CA ILE A 410 7.89 -10.91 4.61
C ILE A 410 6.59 -11.42 3.97
N GLU A 411 6.51 -12.69 3.55
CA GLU A 411 5.25 -13.31 3.11
C GLU A 411 4.26 -13.59 4.24
N MET A 412 4.74 -13.79 5.46
CA MET A 412 3.88 -13.90 6.66
C MET A 412 3.40 -12.52 7.16
N ARG A 413 4.00 -11.41 6.72
CA ARG A 413 3.61 -10.05 7.09
C ARG A 413 2.37 -9.60 6.31
N PHE A 414 1.24 -9.48 7.01
CA PHE A 414 0.01 -8.87 6.50
C PHE A 414 -0.31 -7.54 7.20
N ALA A 415 -0.17 -7.47 8.53
CA ALA A 415 -0.30 -6.21 9.28
C ALA A 415 0.57 -6.25 10.55
N GLU A 416 1.23 -5.13 10.87
CA GLU A 416 2.15 -5.02 12.00
C GLU A 416 2.05 -3.64 12.61
N PHE A 417 2.21 -3.55 13.93
CA PHE A 417 2.11 -2.27 14.62
C PHE A 417 3.28 -1.36 14.27
N LEU A 418 2.94 -0.17 13.81
CA LEU A 418 3.88 0.88 13.46
C LEU A 418 3.16 2.21 13.72
N ASN A 419 3.67 3.05 14.61
CA ASN A 419 3.21 4.43 14.66
C ASN A 419 3.81 5.17 13.44
N PRO A 420 3.02 5.67 12.47
CA PRO A 420 3.56 6.24 11.24
C PRO A 420 4.43 7.49 11.49
N GLU A 421 4.14 8.27 12.54
CA GLU A 421 4.91 9.46 12.89
C GLU A 421 6.28 9.11 13.51
N LEU A 422 6.31 8.10 14.38
CA LEU A 422 7.50 7.76 15.16
C LEU A 422 8.40 6.72 14.46
N HIS A 423 7.81 5.74 13.77
CA HIS A 423 8.53 4.54 13.34
C HIS A 423 8.76 4.42 11.84
N LEU A 424 7.88 5.00 11.00
CA LEU A 424 8.09 4.98 9.54
C LEU A 424 9.38 5.69 9.09
N PRO A 425 9.90 6.75 9.76
CA PRO A 425 11.20 7.32 9.42
C PRO A 425 12.33 6.28 9.39
N TYR A 426 12.40 5.35 10.36
CA TYR A 426 13.39 4.27 10.35
C TYR A 426 13.25 3.35 9.12
N GLN A 427 12.03 3.01 8.71
CA GLN A 427 11.81 2.13 7.55
C GLN A 427 12.19 2.79 6.23
N LYS A 428 11.98 4.11 6.11
CA LYS A 428 12.37 4.89 4.93
C LYS A 428 13.89 4.99 4.81
N GLU A 429 14.58 5.31 5.90
CA GLU A 429 16.05 5.43 5.96
C GLU A 429 16.78 4.06 5.83
N LEU A 430 16.06 2.95 5.97
CA LEU A 430 16.53 1.58 5.65
C LEU A 430 16.09 1.09 4.26
N GLU A 431 15.32 1.89 3.50
CA GLU A 431 14.76 1.53 2.20
C GLU A 431 14.04 0.16 2.19
N LEU A 432 13.32 -0.16 3.27
CA LEU A 432 12.91 -1.52 3.60
C LEU A 432 12.06 -2.20 2.52
N GLU A 433 11.20 -1.46 1.81
CA GLU A 433 10.42 -2.01 0.70
C GLU A 433 11.26 -2.30 -0.56
N GLN A 434 12.37 -1.57 -0.80
CA GLN A 434 13.33 -1.91 -1.86
C GLN A 434 14.15 -3.16 -1.47
N ALA A 435 14.60 -3.22 -0.21
CA ALA A 435 15.32 -4.38 0.32
C ALA A 435 14.49 -5.67 0.21
N ARG A 436 13.17 -5.58 0.45
CA ARG A 436 12.23 -6.69 0.26
C ARG A 436 12.24 -7.25 -1.17
N GLU A 437 12.32 -6.41 -2.20
CA GLU A 437 12.42 -6.88 -3.60
C GLU A 437 13.79 -7.50 -3.91
N SER A 438 14.85 -6.96 -3.29
CA SER A 438 16.21 -7.49 -3.46
C SER A 438 16.39 -8.87 -2.82
N TRP A 439 15.69 -9.21 -1.72
CA TRP A 439 15.82 -10.54 -1.09
C TRP A 439 15.39 -11.70 -2.00
N TYR A 440 14.29 -11.58 -2.75
CA TYR A 440 13.89 -12.59 -3.73
C TYR A 440 14.93 -12.71 -4.86
N THR A 441 15.42 -11.56 -5.34
CA THR A 441 16.42 -11.48 -6.40
C THR A 441 17.72 -12.15 -5.95
N ASN A 442 18.21 -11.79 -4.77
CA ASN A 442 19.42 -12.35 -4.15
C ASN A 442 19.29 -13.85 -3.88
N LEU A 443 18.14 -14.31 -3.39
CA LEU A 443 17.87 -15.74 -3.19
C LEU A 443 17.93 -16.51 -4.52
N ALA A 444 17.28 -16.01 -5.57
CA ALA A 444 17.32 -16.62 -6.89
C ALA A 444 18.74 -16.62 -7.49
N SER A 445 19.51 -15.53 -7.36
CA SER A 445 20.92 -15.48 -7.78
C SER A 445 21.80 -16.49 -7.03
N VAL A 446 21.63 -16.62 -5.71
CA VAL A 446 22.38 -17.62 -4.93
C VAL A 446 22.00 -19.04 -5.34
N LEU A 447 20.71 -19.31 -5.61
CA LEU A 447 20.23 -20.59 -6.13
C LEU A 447 20.85 -20.94 -7.49
N LEU A 448 21.01 -19.96 -8.39
CA LEU A 448 21.71 -20.14 -9.67
C LEU A 448 23.20 -20.47 -9.46
N GLN A 449 23.88 -19.76 -8.56
CA GLN A 449 25.30 -20.00 -8.25
C GLN A 449 25.53 -21.40 -7.67
N ILE A 450 24.65 -21.91 -6.81
CA ILE A 450 24.71 -23.29 -6.28
C ILE A 450 24.07 -24.35 -7.22
N ARG A 451 23.89 -24.02 -8.51
CA ARG A 451 23.38 -24.91 -9.57
C ARG A 451 21.97 -25.48 -9.32
N ARG A 452 21.07 -24.67 -8.76
CA ARG A 452 19.65 -24.98 -8.54
C ARG A 452 18.70 -24.07 -9.36
N PRO A 453 18.77 -24.07 -10.71
CA PRO A 453 18.02 -23.14 -11.55
C PRO A 453 16.49 -23.33 -11.49
N ALA A 454 16.00 -24.56 -11.29
CA ALA A 454 14.55 -24.82 -11.21
C ALA A 454 13.92 -24.23 -9.93
N ASP A 455 14.69 -24.09 -8.85
CA ASP A 455 14.26 -23.42 -7.63
C ASP A 455 14.38 -21.90 -7.76
N ALA A 456 15.41 -21.41 -8.45
CA ALA A 456 15.53 -19.98 -8.77
C ALA A 456 14.35 -19.47 -9.63
N LEU A 457 13.88 -20.27 -10.59
CA LEU A 457 12.65 -20.01 -11.35
C LEU A 457 11.43 -19.90 -10.43
N GLN A 458 11.27 -20.85 -9.49
CA GLN A 458 10.17 -20.85 -8.53
C GLN A 458 10.22 -19.61 -7.61
N VAL A 459 11.40 -19.20 -7.14
CA VAL A 459 11.56 -17.98 -6.33
C VAL A 459 11.23 -16.71 -7.14
N ALA A 460 11.65 -16.63 -8.40
CA ALA A 460 11.33 -15.48 -9.27
C ALA A 460 9.82 -15.37 -9.57
N GLU A 461 9.13 -16.49 -9.80
CA GLU A 461 7.68 -16.50 -9.94
C GLU A 461 6.96 -16.22 -8.61
N ARG A 462 7.45 -16.81 -7.50
CA ARG A 462 6.93 -16.54 -6.15
C ARG A 462 6.96 -15.06 -5.84
N ALA A 463 8.05 -14.36 -6.16
CA ALA A 463 8.15 -12.90 -6.01
C ALA A 463 7.02 -12.14 -6.71
N ARG A 464 6.75 -12.45 -8.00
CA ARG A 464 5.68 -11.80 -8.77
C ARG A 464 4.29 -12.18 -8.26
N SER A 465 4.03 -13.47 -8.05
CA SER A 465 2.74 -13.93 -7.53
C SER A 465 2.45 -13.29 -6.17
N THR A 466 3.43 -13.23 -5.28
CA THR A 466 3.32 -12.60 -3.95
C THR A 466 3.15 -11.07 -4.03
N ALA A 467 3.77 -10.38 -4.98
CA ALA A 467 3.53 -8.95 -5.21
C ALA A 467 2.10 -8.69 -5.71
N LEU A 468 1.63 -9.50 -6.66
CA LEU A 468 0.28 -9.48 -7.21
C LEU A 468 -0.77 -9.81 -6.15
N SER A 469 -0.55 -10.85 -5.34
CA SER A 469 -1.42 -11.19 -4.20
C SER A 469 -1.60 -10.00 -3.26
N ARG A 470 -0.52 -9.34 -2.82
CA ARG A 470 -0.64 -8.18 -1.90
C ARG A 470 -1.46 -7.03 -2.48
N LEU A 471 -1.34 -6.78 -3.80
CA LEU A 471 -2.09 -5.74 -4.49
C LEU A 471 -3.58 -6.10 -4.66
N LEU A 472 -3.91 -7.39 -4.73
CA LEU A 472 -5.28 -7.90 -4.94
C LEU A 472 -6.02 -8.31 -3.68
N ILE A 473 -5.33 -8.59 -2.57
CA ILE A 473 -5.95 -9.18 -1.38
C ILE A 473 -6.88 -8.20 -0.64
N GLU A 474 -6.64 -6.90 -0.78
CA GLU A 474 -7.53 -5.82 -0.29
C GLU A 474 -8.71 -5.55 -1.24
N GLU A 475 -8.72 -6.12 -2.44
CA GLU A 475 -9.79 -5.92 -3.41
C GLU A 475 -10.88 -6.97 -3.29
N VAL A 476 -12.09 -6.51 -2.97
CA VAL A 476 -13.32 -7.30 -3.17
C VAL A 476 -13.57 -7.42 -4.67
N ILE A 477 -13.00 -8.48 -5.26
CA ILE A 477 -13.29 -8.97 -6.61
C ILE A 477 -14.62 -9.75 -6.55
N PRO A 478 -15.65 -9.35 -7.33
CA PRO A 478 -16.89 -10.10 -7.49
C PRO A 478 -16.67 -11.52 -8.04
N VAL A 479 -17.50 -12.46 -7.63
CA VAL A 479 -17.44 -13.85 -8.11
C VAL A 479 -18.86 -14.33 -8.38
N ARG A 480 -19.13 -14.78 -9.61
CA ARG A 480 -20.46 -15.28 -9.98
C ARG A 480 -20.80 -16.66 -9.40
N ASN A 481 -19.81 -17.54 -9.21
CA ASN A 481 -20.05 -18.87 -8.65
C ASN A 481 -20.28 -18.77 -7.13
N LEU A 482 -21.49 -19.07 -6.67
CA LEU A 482 -21.89 -18.93 -5.26
C LEU A 482 -21.05 -19.75 -4.27
N VAL A 483 -20.52 -20.92 -4.68
CA VAL A 483 -19.67 -21.75 -3.81
C VAL A 483 -18.31 -21.09 -3.64
N LEU A 484 -17.69 -20.68 -4.75
CA LEU A 484 -16.43 -19.94 -4.71
C LEU A 484 -16.57 -18.57 -4.03
N GLN A 485 -17.69 -17.87 -4.23
CA GLN A 485 -17.98 -16.61 -3.55
C GLN A 485 -17.95 -16.82 -2.02
N LYS A 486 -18.67 -17.81 -1.51
CA LYS A 486 -18.69 -18.15 -0.08
C LYS A 486 -17.30 -18.56 0.44
N ASP A 487 -16.56 -19.35 -0.32
CA ASP A 487 -15.18 -19.75 0.03
C ASP A 487 -14.23 -18.53 0.09
N MET A 488 -14.36 -17.58 -0.85
CA MET A 488 -13.59 -16.33 -0.86
C MET A 488 -14.00 -15.37 0.27
N GLU A 489 -15.28 -15.33 0.64
CA GLU A 489 -15.78 -14.60 1.81
C GLU A 489 -15.24 -15.20 3.13
N GLU A 490 -15.25 -16.54 3.27
CA GLU A 490 -14.64 -17.26 4.40
C GLU A 490 -13.13 -16.97 4.49
N PHE A 491 -12.40 -17.02 3.36
CA PHE A 491 -10.98 -16.72 3.30
C PHE A 491 -10.68 -15.27 3.72
N ARG A 492 -11.44 -14.29 3.22
CA ARG A 492 -11.27 -12.87 3.60
C ARG A 492 -11.57 -12.63 5.08
N ALA A 493 -12.65 -13.20 5.63
CA ALA A 493 -12.98 -13.05 7.03
C ALA A 493 -11.86 -13.57 7.96
N LYS A 494 -11.29 -14.75 7.67
CA LYS A 494 -10.14 -15.30 8.40
C LYS A 494 -8.88 -14.45 8.22
N LEU A 495 -8.68 -13.86 7.05
CA LEU A 495 -7.53 -13.00 6.76
C LEU A 495 -7.61 -11.70 7.55
N ASP A 496 -8.79 -11.09 7.63
CA ASP A 496 -8.99 -9.85 8.39
C ASP A 496 -8.87 -10.11 9.91
N GLU A 497 -9.34 -11.27 10.42
CA GLU A 497 -9.04 -11.72 11.78
C GLU A 497 -7.52 -11.89 12.00
N TYR A 498 -6.81 -12.51 11.04
CA TYR A 498 -5.36 -12.70 11.10
C TYR A 498 -4.60 -11.36 11.11
N LYS A 499 -4.94 -10.43 10.20
CA LYS A 499 -4.36 -9.07 10.14
C LYS A 499 -4.51 -8.35 11.46
N LEU A 500 -5.75 -8.26 11.98
CA LEU A 500 -6.06 -7.57 13.23
C LEU A 500 -5.28 -8.17 14.41
N LEU A 501 -5.22 -9.50 14.49
CA LEU A 501 -4.52 -10.18 15.58
C LEU A 501 -2.98 -10.08 15.46
N GLN A 502 -2.43 -10.00 14.24
CA GLN A 502 -1.00 -9.81 14.00
C GLN A 502 -0.55 -8.40 14.40
N LEU A 503 -1.37 -7.40 14.06
CA LEU A 503 -1.24 -6.02 14.50
C LEU A 503 -1.32 -5.89 16.03
N GLU A 504 -2.31 -6.52 16.66
CA GLU A 504 -2.50 -6.48 18.12
C GLU A 504 -1.32 -7.15 18.86
N VAL A 505 -0.90 -8.35 18.44
CA VAL A 505 0.26 -9.04 19.06
C VAL A 505 1.55 -8.24 18.94
N SER A 506 1.82 -7.62 17.78
CA SER A 506 3.00 -6.77 17.60
C SER A 506 2.90 -5.47 18.42
N SER A 507 1.72 -4.86 18.55
CA SER A 507 1.52 -3.65 19.37
C SER A 507 1.74 -3.90 20.86
N LEU A 508 1.13 -4.96 21.40
CA LEU A 508 1.25 -5.35 22.81
C LEU A 508 2.68 -5.73 23.19
N LEU A 509 3.48 -6.22 22.24
CA LEU A 509 4.88 -6.59 22.47
C LEU A 509 5.88 -5.46 22.21
N SER A 510 5.46 -4.39 21.52
CA SER A 510 6.32 -3.24 21.19
C SER A 510 6.45 -2.23 22.35
N HIS A 511 5.48 -2.19 23.26
CA HIS A 511 5.48 -1.30 24.42
C HIS A 511 5.97 -2.05 25.68
N ARG A 512 6.85 -1.42 26.46
CA ARG A 512 7.40 -2.03 27.69
C ARG A 512 6.48 -1.89 28.91
N ASP A 513 5.80 -0.76 29.03
CA ASP A 513 5.03 -0.40 30.22
C ASP A 513 3.64 -1.05 30.24
N TYR A 514 3.09 -1.34 29.06
CA TYR A 514 1.90 -2.17 28.91
C TYR A 514 2.28 -3.65 28.96
N GLN A 515 2.58 -4.17 30.17
CA GLN A 515 2.73 -5.61 30.38
C GLN A 515 1.38 -6.32 30.24
N ALA A 516 0.96 -6.52 28.98
CA ALA A 516 -0.13 -7.42 28.63
C ALA A 516 0.14 -8.77 29.31
N PRO A 517 -0.82 -9.34 30.05
CA PRO A 517 -0.64 -10.62 30.72
C PRO A 517 -0.08 -11.66 29.74
N VAL A 518 1.02 -12.32 30.09
CA VAL A 518 1.75 -13.26 29.21
C VAL A 518 0.80 -14.30 28.59
N LYS A 519 -0.23 -14.70 29.34
CA LYS A 519 -1.32 -15.59 28.90
C LYS A 519 -2.09 -15.05 27.68
N ILE A 520 -2.45 -13.77 27.64
CA ILE A 520 -3.18 -13.14 26.52
C ILE A 520 -2.33 -13.15 25.26
N VAL A 521 -1.07 -12.71 25.36
CA VAL A 521 -0.14 -12.72 24.21
C VAL A 521 0.09 -14.15 23.71
N GLN A 522 0.23 -15.12 24.61
CA GLN A 522 0.40 -16.53 24.22
C GLN A 522 -0.86 -17.10 23.54
N GLN A 523 -2.05 -16.80 24.06
CA GLN A 523 -3.33 -17.19 23.44
C GLN A 523 -3.47 -16.59 22.04
N ALA A 524 -3.15 -15.31 21.87
CA ALA A 524 -3.15 -14.63 20.58
C ALA A 524 -2.15 -15.25 19.59
N LYS A 525 -0.92 -15.56 20.02
CA LYS A 525 0.08 -16.29 19.20
C LYS A 525 -0.39 -17.69 18.79
N THR A 526 -1.08 -18.41 19.68
CA THR A 526 -1.69 -19.71 19.35
C THR A 526 -2.83 -19.54 18.32
N ARG A 527 -3.71 -18.54 18.48
CA ARG A 527 -4.79 -18.27 17.50
C ARG A 527 -4.25 -17.80 16.14
N LEU A 528 -3.21 -16.97 16.09
CA LEU A 528 -2.50 -16.62 14.84
C LEU A 528 -1.98 -17.86 14.12
N THR A 529 -1.40 -18.80 14.87
CA THR A 529 -0.88 -20.06 14.29
C THR A 529 -2.02 -20.91 13.72
N ALA A 530 -3.14 -21.03 14.44
CA ALA A 530 -4.33 -21.74 13.95
C ALA A 530 -4.94 -21.07 12.71
N LEU A 531 -5.15 -19.76 12.74
CA LEU A 531 -5.66 -18.97 11.61
C LEU A 531 -4.79 -19.12 10.35
N ARG A 532 -3.46 -19.16 10.49
CA ARG A 532 -2.55 -19.41 9.37
C ARG A 532 -2.81 -20.77 8.72
N THR A 533 -3.01 -21.82 9.52
CA THR A 533 -3.34 -23.17 9.02
C THR A 533 -4.74 -23.21 8.39
N GLU A 534 -5.72 -22.52 8.98
CA GLU A 534 -7.06 -22.37 8.42
C GLU A 534 -7.04 -21.62 7.07
N LEU A 535 -6.28 -20.53 6.96
CA LEU A 535 -6.08 -19.77 5.72
C LEU A 535 -5.40 -20.64 4.64
N GLY A 536 -4.31 -21.33 5.00
CA GLY A 536 -3.61 -22.22 4.07
C GLY A 536 -4.49 -23.35 3.55
N SER A 537 -5.30 -23.98 4.41
CA SER A 537 -6.25 -25.03 3.99
C SER A 537 -7.42 -24.49 3.16
N THR A 538 -7.93 -23.29 3.48
CA THR A 538 -9.01 -22.62 2.71
C THR A 538 -8.50 -22.22 1.32
N GLY A 539 -7.32 -21.58 1.23
CA GLY A 539 -6.68 -21.22 -0.03
C GLY A 539 -6.28 -22.44 -0.88
N ALA A 540 -5.85 -23.54 -0.26
CA ALA A 540 -5.60 -24.80 -0.96
C ALA A 540 -6.89 -25.42 -1.53
N ARG A 541 -8.00 -25.39 -0.78
CA ARG A 541 -9.33 -25.85 -1.24
C ARG A 541 -9.81 -25.04 -2.45
N ILE A 542 -9.69 -23.72 -2.39
CA ILE A 542 -10.01 -22.80 -3.49
C ILE A 542 -9.11 -23.09 -4.70
N THR A 543 -7.80 -23.17 -4.52
CA THR A 543 -6.84 -23.44 -5.61
C THR A 543 -7.06 -24.81 -6.27
N ALA A 544 -7.45 -25.83 -5.50
CA ALA A 544 -7.73 -27.16 -6.04
C ALA A 544 -9.03 -27.21 -6.86
N SER A 545 -10.06 -26.47 -6.44
CA SER A 545 -11.39 -26.47 -7.08
C SER A 545 -11.49 -25.44 -8.22
N TYR A 546 -10.76 -24.33 -8.09
CA TYR A 546 -10.77 -23.17 -9.00
C TYR A 546 -9.33 -22.66 -9.19
N PRO A 547 -8.47 -23.35 -9.97
CA PRO A 547 -7.05 -23.03 -10.10
C PRO A 547 -6.74 -21.58 -10.50
N ASN A 548 -7.63 -20.95 -11.28
CA ASN A 548 -7.49 -19.57 -11.71
C ASN A 548 -7.51 -18.56 -10.55
N TYR A 549 -8.17 -18.90 -9.44
CA TYR A 549 -8.33 -18.02 -8.27
C TYR A 549 -7.20 -18.20 -7.23
N GLY A 550 -6.32 -19.19 -7.39
CA GLY A 550 -5.21 -19.45 -6.47
C GLY A 550 -4.32 -18.23 -6.16
N PRO A 551 -3.98 -17.35 -7.11
CA PRO A 551 -3.24 -16.12 -6.83
C PRO A 551 -3.96 -15.14 -5.88
N LEU A 552 -5.28 -15.20 -5.74
CA LEU A 552 -6.02 -14.36 -4.78
C LEU A 552 -5.96 -14.91 -3.34
N THR A 553 -5.54 -16.17 -3.17
CA THR A 553 -5.54 -16.89 -1.89
C THR A 553 -4.15 -17.34 -1.44
N GLY A 554 -3.07 -16.80 -2.04
CA GLY A 554 -1.69 -17.19 -1.73
C GLY A 554 -1.34 -18.62 -2.18
N GLY A 555 -1.97 -19.11 -3.26
CA GLY A 555 -1.65 -20.40 -3.86
C GLY A 555 -0.18 -20.50 -4.27
N GLN A 556 0.42 -21.69 -4.11
CA GLN A 556 1.82 -21.91 -4.46
C GLN A 556 2.05 -21.79 -5.98
N PRO A 557 3.19 -21.22 -6.42
CA PRO A 557 3.61 -21.24 -7.81
C PRO A 557 3.66 -22.64 -8.42
N LEU A 558 3.55 -22.71 -9.74
CA LEU A 558 3.66 -23.99 -10.45
C LEU A 558 5.09 -24.54 -10.35
N THR A 559 5.22 -25.83 -10.06
CA THR A 559 6.52 -26.51 -10.19
C THR A 559 6.90 -26.62 -11.67
N LEU A 560 8.20 -26.80 -11.96
CA LEU A 560 8.68 -26.89 -13.36
C LEU A 560 7.94 -27.96 -14.17
N GLY A 561 7.82 -29.20 -13.67
CA GLY A 561 7.09 -30.27 -14.39
C GLY A 561 5.59 -29.97 -14.57
N GLN A 562 4.98 -29.29 -13.59
CA GLN A 562 3.60 -28.81 -13.73
C GLN A 562 3.45 -27.72 -14.79
N LEU A 563 4.43 -26.82 -14.90
CA LEU A 563 4.49 -25.78 -15.92
C LEU A 563 4.66 -26.40 -17.32
N GLN A 564 5.66 -27.26 -17.50
CA GLN A 564 5.95 -27.96 -18.77
C GLN A 564 4.74 -28.75 -19.30
N THR A 565 3.96 -29.37 -18.41
CA THR A 565 2.72 -30.08 -18.77
C THR A 565 1.66 -29.17 -19.42
N ASN A 566 1.63 -27.87 -19.05
CA ASN A 566 0.69 -26.88 -19.56
C ASN A 566 1.23 -26.05 -20.75
N ILE A 567 2.50 -26.21 -21.12
CA ILE A 567 3.10 -25.52 -22.28
C ILE A 567 2.68 -26.24 -23.60
N PRO A 568 2.11 -25.53 -24.59
CA PRO A 568 1.82 -26.09 -25.91
C PRO A 568 3.10 -26.51 -26.67
N ARG A 569 2.94 -27.31 -27.73
CA ARG A 569 4.08 -27.67 -28.59
C ARG A 569 4.48 -26.48 -29.47
N GLY A 570 5.78 -26.22 -29.56
CA GLY A 570 6.32 -25.07 -30.32
C GLY A 570 6.23 -23.73 -29.58
N THR A 571 5.89 -23.75 -28.29
CA THR A 571 5.89 -22.58 -27.41
C THR A 571 7.16 -22.52 -26.58
N LEU A 572 7.91 -21.43 -26.70
CA LEU A 572 8.98 -21.05 -25.78
C LEU A 572 8.42 -20.05 -24.77
N LEU A 573 8.45 -20.39 -23.48
CA LEU A 573 8.14 -19.45 -22.41
C LEU A 573 9.44 -18.81 -21.91
N VAL A 574 9.45 -17.48 -21.80
CA VAL A 574 10.59 -16.70 -21.31
C VAL A 574 10.21 -15.87 -20.10
N LEU A 575 11.08 -15.89 -19.08
CA LEU A 575 10.90 -15.19 -17.83
C LEU A 575 12.20 -14.48 -17.43
N TYR A 576 12.11 -13.17 -17.25
CA TYR A 576 13.25 -12.31 -16.95
C TYR A 576 13.42 -12.08 -15.44
N LEU A 577 14.67 -12.09 -14.99
CA LEU A 577 15.08 -11.73 -13.63
C LEU A 577 16.32 -10.82 -13.70
N PRO A 578 16.14 -9.49 -13.69
CA PRO A 578 17.25 -8.54 -13.66
C PRO A 578 17.81 -8.38 -12.24
N THR A 579 19.13 -8.47 -12.10
CA THR A 579 19.89 -8.24 -10.86
C THR A 579 20.71 -6.96 -10.99
N ASP A 580 21.45 -6.59 -9.95
CA ASP A 580 22.30 -5.39 -9.98
C ASP A 580 23.44 -5.46 -11.00
N ASN A 581 23.86 -6.66 -11.42
CA ASN A 581 25.02 -6.87 -12.30
C ASN A 581 24.71 -7.66 -13.58
N GLU A 582 23.69 -8.52 -13.57
CA GLU A 582 23.33 -9.40 -14.68
C GLU A 582 21.82 -9.60 -14.84
N LEU A 583 21.38 -9.91 -16.06
CA LEU A 583 20.05 -10.39 -16.38
C LEU A 583 20.08 -11.92 -16.51
N SER A 584 19.29 -12.60 -15.68
CA SER A 584 18.98 -14.02 -15.88
C SER A 584 17.70 -14.17 -16.70
N ILE A 585 17.76 -14.99 -17.74
CA ILE A 585 16.68 -15.29 -18.68
C ILE A 585 16.36 -16.77 -18.56
N PHE A 586 15.27 -17.08 -17.86
CA PHE A 586 14.78 -18.45 -17.73
C PHE A 586 13.98 -18.82 -18.98
N THR A 587 14.31 -19.95 -19.60
CA THR A 587 13.62 -20.49 -20.76
C THR A 587 12.97 -21.81 -20.42
N VAL A 588 11.69 -21.96 -20.74
CA VAL A 588 10.93 -23.19 -20.50
C VAL A 588 10.21 -23.59 -21.78
N THR A 589 10.44 -24.81 -22.25
CA THR A 589 9.62 -25.46 -23.29
C THR A 589 8.85 -26.62 -22.65
N ARG A 590 8.02 -27.32 -23.44
CA ARG A 590 7.32 -28.53 -22.98
C ARG A 590 8.26 -29.67 -22.54
N THR A 591 9.51 -29.67 -23.00
CA THR A 591 10.50 -30.74 -22.75
C THR A 591 11.73 -30.25 -22.01
N ASP A 592 12.14 -29.01 -22.23
CA ASP A 592 13.45 -28.49 -21.83
C ASP A 592 13.32 -27.28 -20.90
N PHE A 593 14.39 -27.04 -20.16
CA PHE A 593 14.52 -25.91 -19.25
C PHE A 593 15.99 -25.49 -19.18
N ASP A 594 16.25 -24.20 -19.41
CA ASP A 594 17.60 -23.64 -19.38
C ASP A 594 17.58 -22.20 -18.83
N VAL A 595 18.73 -21.67 -18.46
CA VAL A 595 18.89 -20.28 -17.99
C VAL A 595 20.08 -19.65 -18.69
N LYS A 596 19.83 -18.56 -19.43
CA LYS A 596 20.86 -17.72 -20.03
C LYS A 596 21.17 -16.53 -19.14
N THR A 597 22.41 -16.09 -19.08
CA THR A 597 22.83 -14.90 -18.34
C THR A 597 23.45 -13.87 -19.27
N VAL A 598 23.12 -12.59 -19.07
CA VAL A 598 23.64 -11.46 -19.84
C VAL A 598 24.20 -10.42 -18.87
N PRO A 599 25.45 -9.93 -19.04
CA PRO A 599 26.06 -8.95 -18.14
C PRO A 599 25.48 -7.54 -18.36
N VAL A 600 24.31 -7.28 -17.77
CA VAL A 600 23.63 -5.99 -17.76
C VAL A 600 22.94 -5.77 -16.41
N SER A 601 23.09 -4.59 -15.83
CA SER A 601 22.41 -4.22 -14.58
C SER A 601 20.92 -3.93 -14.79
N ARG A 602 20.10 -4.16 -13.75
CA ARG A 602 18.69 -3.77 -13.69
C ARG A 602 18.48 -2.30 -14.03
N GLU A 603 19.32 -1.41 -13.49
CA GLU A 603 19.26 0.03 -13.77
C GLU A 603 19.51 0.33 -15.26
N ARG A 604 20.58 -0.24 -15.84
CA ARG A 604 20.91 -0.02 -17.26
C ARG A 604 19.80 -0.55 -18.16
N LEU A 605 19.26 -1.73 -17.86
CA LEU A 605 18.18 -2.35 -18.61
C LEU A 605 16.90 -1.51 -18.56
N ARG A 606 16.51 -1.05 -17.37
CA ARG A 606 15.37 -0.13 -17.17
C ARG A 606 15.58 1.19 -17.92
N GLY A 607 16.79 1.75 -17.90
CA GLY A 607 17.13 2.97 -18.65
C GLY A 607 16.95 2.80 -20.16
N LEU A 608 17.48 1.71 -20.72
CA LEU A 608 17.33 1.39 -22.15
C LEU A 608 15.86 1.18 -22.56
N ALA A 609 15.09 0.41 -21.78
CA ALA A 609 13.68 0.16 -22.05
C ALA A 609 12.83 1.44 -21.95
N THR A 610 13.12 2.31 -20.96
CA THR A 610 12.44 3.60 -20.78
C THR A 610 12.76 4.55 -21.94
N GLU A 611 14.02 4.63 -22.38
CA GLU A 611 14.42 5.47 -23.51
C GLU A 611 13.79 4.98 -24.83
N TYR A 612 13.75 3.66 -25.05
CA TYR A 612 13.06 3.06 -26.20
C TYR A 612 11.57 3.39 -26.21
N LEU A 613 10.86 3.19 -25.09
CA LEU A 613 9.43 3.52 -24.99
C LEU A 613 9.15 5.02 -25.18
N ARG A 614 10.06 5.90 -24.75
CA ARG A 614 9.97 7.34 -25.00
C ARG A 614 10.08 7.65 -26.49
N LEU A 615 11.09 7.11 -27.17
CA LEU A 615 11.33 7.35 -28.60
C LEU A 615 10.30 6.69 -29.51
N LEU A 616 9.80 5.49 -29.16
CA LEU A 616 8.71 4.81 -29.85
C LEU A 616 7.46 5.69 -29.99
N ARG A 617 7.22 6.55 -28.99
CA ARG A 617 6.06 7.44 -28.87
C ARG A 617 6.34 8.90 -29.25
N ASP A 618 7.57 9.22 -29.68
CA ASP A 618 7.99 10.58 -30.01
C ASP A 618 7.57 10.94 -31.46
N PRO A 619 6.72 11.97 -31.68
CA PRO A 619 6.31 12.39 -33.02
C PRO A 619 7.47 12.70 -33.96
N ASN A 620 8.61 13.15 -33.44
CA ASN A 620 9.79 13.42 -34.25
C ASN A 620 10.43 12.12 -34.79
N VAL A 621 10.25 10.98 -34.12
CA VAL A 621 10.77 9.69 -34.60
C VAL A 621 9.86 9.10 -35.67
N TYR A 622 8.54 9.04 -35.43
CA TYR A 622 7.64 8.30 -36.33
C TYR A 622 7.09 9.12 -37.49
N ALA A 623 6.87 10.42 -37.33
CA ALA A 623 6.22 11.23 -38.37
C ALA A 623 7.19 11.72 -39.45
N GLY A 624 8.51 11.64 -39.22
CA GLY A 624 9.55 12.19 -40.10
C GLY A 624 9.44 13.70 -40.35
N ALA A 625 8.56 14.39 -39.60
CA ALA A 625 8.08 15.74 -39.90
C ALA A 625 9.16 16.84 -39.81
N ALA A 626 10.35 16.50 -39.32
CA ALA A 626 11.51 17.38 -39.19
C ALA A 626 12.65 17.04 -40.19
N GLY A 627 12.46 16.09 -41.11
CA GLY A 627 13.44 15.72 -42.13
C GLY A 627 14.76 15.22 -41.53
N GLU A 628 15.88 15.84 -41.90
CA GLU A 628 17.21 15.50 -41.35
C GLU A 628 17.28 15.66 -39.83
N ALA A 629 16.53 16.58 -39.22
CA ALA A 629 16.56 16.79 -37.77
C ALA A 629 15.94 15.62 -36.98
N SER A 630 15.13 14.78 -37.61
CA SER A 630 14.61 13.53 -37.03
C SER A 630 15.58 12.34 -37.13
N LEU A 631 16.57 12.39 -38.04
CA LEU A 631 17.49 11.27 -38.31
C LEU A 631 18.27 10.79 -37.07
N PRO A 632 18.77 11.64 -36.15
CA PRO A 632 19.45 11.18 -34.94
C PRO A 632 18.52 10.40 -34.00
N ALA A 633 17.26 10.83 -33.88
CA ALA A 633 16.27 10.19 -33.02
C ALA A 633 15.81 8.84 -33.59
N MET A 634 15.58 8.77 -34.91
CA MET A 634 15.32 7.51 -35.63
C MET A 634 16.48 6.52 -35.51
N THR A 635 17.72 6.99 -35.74
CA THR A 635 18.93 6.18 -35.60
C THR A 635 19.08 5.66 -34.17
N ARG A 636 18.80 6.50 -33.16
CA ARG A 636 18.83 6.10 -31.74
C ARG A 636 17.75 5.07 -31.41
N PHE A 637 16.54 5.22 -31.97
CA PHE A 637 15.45 4.26 -31.79
C PHE A 637 15.81 2.87 -32.35
N ALA A 638 16.25 2.77 -33.60
CA ALA A 638 16.68 1.50 -34.21
C ALA A 638 17.88 0.88 -33.47
N THR A 639 18.86 1.71 -33.07
CA THR A 639 20.01 1.28 -32.25
C THR A 639 19.57 0.71 -30.91
N LEU A 640 18.62 1.35 -30.21
CA LEU A 640 18.06 0.85 -28.96
C LEU A 640 17.26 -0.43 -29.17
N SER A 641 16.47 -0.50 -30.23
CA SER A 641 15.69 -1.69 -30.57
C SER A 641 16.61 -2.91 -30.75
N THR A 642 17.67 -2.77 -31.53
CA THR A 642 18.68 -3.82 -31.72
C THR A 642 19.40 -4.13 -30.40
N GLN A 643 19.84 -3.12 -29.64
CA GLN A 643 20.48 -3.35 -28.32
C GLN A 643 19.57 -4.11 -27.34
N LEU A 644 18.27 -3.83 -27.34
CA LEU A 644 17.30 -4.52 -26.50
C LEU A 644 17.02 -5.94 -27.00
N TYR A 645 16.96 -6.17 -28.32
CA TYR A 645 16.90 -7.53 -28.88
C TYR A 645 18.12 -8.36 -28.46
N ASP A 646 19.32 -7.77 -28.54
CA ASP A 646 20.60 -8.41 -28.24
C ASP A 646 20.72 -8.84 -26.78
N ILE A 647 20.12 -8.06 -25.88
CA ILE A 647 20.08 -8.33 -24.44
C ILE A 647 18.97 -9.31 -24.08
N LEU A 648 17.76 -9.14 -24.65
CA LEU A 648 16.55 -9.82 -24.16
C LEU A 648 16.22 -11.12 -24.91
N LEU A 649 16.58 -11.21 -26.20
CA LEU A 649 16.05 -12.24 -27.11
C LEU A 649 17.16 -13.01 -27.84
N ARG A 650 18.26 -12.36 -28.25
CA ARG A 650 19.39 -13.03 -28.91
C ARG A 650 19.96 -14.23 -28.14
N PRO A 651 20.06 -14.24 -26.79
CA PRO A 651 20.51 -15.43 -26.04
C PRO A 651 19.60 -16.66 -26.17
N VAL A 652 18.34 -16.45 -26.57
CA VAL A 652 17.29 -17.48 -26.66
C VAL A 652 16.74 -17.65 -28.08
N ASP A 653 17.28 -16.92 -29.06
CA ASP A 653 16.82 -16.87 -30.46
C ASP A 653 16.80 -18.25 -31.13
N ALA A 654 17.79 -19.09 -30.84
CA ALA A 654 17.89 -20.47 -31.32
C ALA A 654 16.88 -21.45 -30.67
N LEU A 655 16.15 -21.02 -29.63
CA LEU A 655 15.11 -21.82 -28.96
C LEU A 655 13.69 -21.42 -29.41
N MET A 656 13.55 -20.36 -30.23
CA MET A 656 12.25 -19.91 -30.73
C MET A 656 11.75 -20.83 -31.86
N ASP A 657 10.45 -21.14 -31.80
CA ASP A 657 9.71 -21.86 -32.85
C ASP A 657 8.45 -21.05 -33.20
N ARG A 658 7.25 -21.59 -32.94
CA ARG A 658 5.98 -20.99 -33.39
C ARG A 658 5.50 -19.81 -32.56
N ASN A 659 5.70 -19.90 -31.24
CA ASN A 659 5.16 -18.96 -30.28
C ASN A 659 6.17 -18.66 -29.15
N LEU A 660 6.38 -17.39 -28.86
CA LEU A 660 7.16 -16.86 -27.77
C LEU A 660 6.22 -16.24 -26.72
N VAL A 661 6.17 -16.82 -25.53
CA VAL A 661 5.34 -16.33 -24.43
C VAL A 661 6.22 -15.60 -23.42
N ILE A 662 6.03 -14.29 -23.29
CA ILE A 662 6.77 -13.43 -22.36
C ILE A 662 6.00 -13.32 -21.03
N VAL A 663 6.66 -13.67 -19.92
CA VAL A 663 6.14 -13.39 -18.58
C VAL A 663 6.58 -11.98 -18.15
N THR A 664 5.64 -11.04 -18.11
CA THR A 664 5.93 -9.62 -17.83
C THR A 664 6.28 -9.40 -16.35
N GLY A 665 7.46 -8.85 -16.09
CA GLY A 665 7.81 -8.22 -14.81
C GLY A 665 7.47 -6.73 -14.80
N SER A 666 7.57 -6.09 -13.63
CA SER A 666 7.33 -4.65 -13.45
C SER A 666 8.25 -3.77 -14.30
N GLU A 667 9.45 -4.25 -14.61
CA GLU A 667 10.43 -3.60 -15.48
C GLU A 667 10.01 -3.57 -16.97
N PHE A 668 9.03 -4.39 -17.35
CA PHE A 668 8.56 -4.59 -18.73
C PHE A 668 7.04 -4.46 -18.86
N GLU A 669 6.37 -3.81 -17.91
CA GLU A 669 4.93 -3.54 -17.98
C GLU A 669 4.63 -2.72 -19.27
N ASN A 670 3.76 -3.26 -20.13
CA ASN A 670 3.45 -2.73 -21.46
C ASN A 670 4.68 -2.47 -22.36
N PHE A 671 5.75 -3.26 -22.24
CA PHE A 671 6.91 -3.21 -23.13
C PHE A 671 6.71 -4.12 -24.37
N PRO A 672 6.76 -3.58 -25.61
CA PRO A 672 6.37 -4.32 -26.80
C PRO A 672 7.54 -5.14 -27.39
N PHE A 673 7.88 -6.26 -26.75
CA PHE A 673 8.82 -7.26 -27.30
C PHE A 673 8.56 -7.60 -28.77
N HIS A 674 7.30 -7.70 -29.18
CA HIS A 674 6.88 -7.97 -30.55
C HIS A 674 7.33 -6.92 -31.59
N ALA A 675 7.68 -5.71 -31.12
CA ALA A 675 8.17 -4.60 -31.93
C ALA A 675 9.71 -4.43 -31.92
N LEU A 676 10.46 -5.35 -31.31
CA LEU A 676 11.92 -5.32 -31.36
C LEU A 676 12.43 -5.79 -32.73
N GLU A 677 13.25 -4.94 -33.34
CA GLU A 677 14.06 -5.21 -34.53
C GLU A 677 15.09 -6.31 -34.31
N ARG A 678 14.99 -7.36 -35.14
CA ARG A 678 15.96 -8.43 -35.34
C ARG A 678 16.74 -8.14 -36.62
N GLN A 679 18.07 -8.15 -36.53
CA GLN A 679 18.92 -8.10 -37.72
C GLN A 679 19.18 -9.53 -38.23
N GLU A 680 18.76 -9.80 -39.47
CA GLU A 680 18.99 -11.06 -40.15
C GLU A 680 20.41 -11.17 -40.71
N ARG A 681 20.84 -12.40 -41.04
CA ARG A 681 22.21 -12.67 -41.55
C ARG A 681 22.52 -12.04 -42.90
N ASP A 682 21.50 -11.72 -43.69
CA ASP A 682 21.61 -11.01 -44.96
C ASP A 682 21.64 -9.47 -44.80
N GLY A 683 21.56 -8.98 -43.56
CA GLY A 683 21.52 -7.56 -43.23
C GLY A 683 20.12 -6.95 -43.27
N THR A 684 19.07 -7.72 -43.60
CA THR A 684 17.69 -7.23 -43.50
C THR A 684 17.27 -7.07 -42.04
N ILE A 685 16.36 -6.12 -41.78
CA ILE A 685 15.76 -5.92 -40.46
C ILE A 685 14.32 -6.43 -40.53
N ARG A 686 13.91 -7.19 -39.51
CA ARG A 686 12.53 -7.65 -39.30
C ARG A 686 12.09 -7.36 -37.89
N TYR A 687 10.81 -7.09 -37.68
CA TYR A 687 10.25 -7.04 -36.33
C TYR A 687 9.98 -8.46 -35.80
N LEU A 688 10.12 -8.67 -34.49
CA LEU A 688 9.92 -10.00 -33.88
C LEU A 688 8.57 -10.65 -34.24
N ALA A 689 7.49 -9.88 -34.38
CA ALA A 689 6.18 -10.35 -34.82
C ALA A 689 6.19 -11.03 -36.22
N GLU A 690 7.11 -10.61 -37.10
CA GLU A 690 7.32 -11.22 -38.42
C GLU A 690 8.03 -12.58 -38.35
N VAL A 691 8.74 -12.84 -37.24
CA VAL A 691 9.51 -14.07 -37.02
C VAL A 691 8.65 -15.11 -36.31
N THR A 692 8.08 -14.78 -35.14
CA THR A 692 7.30 -15.71 -34.29
C THR A 692 6.05 -15.04 -33.72
N SER A 693 5.09 -15.81 -33.18
CA SER A 693 4.01 -15.21 -32.38
C SER A 693 4.56 -14.71 -31.05
N VAL A 694 4.01 -13.63 -30.50
CA VAL A 694 4.49 -13.04 -29.26
C VAL A 694 3.30 -12.73 -28.35
N ASP A 695 3.13 -13.57 -27.34
CA ASP A 695 2.03 -13.48 -26.38
C ASP A 695 2.55 -13.14 -24.97
N TYR A 696 1.65 -12.65 -24.12
CA TYR A 696 2.03 -12.09 -22.82
C TYR A 696 1.29 -12.77 -21.66
N LEU A 697 2.00 -13.03 -20.55
CA LEU A 697 1.44 -13.54 -19.29
C LEU A 697 1.90 -12.69 -18.11
N THR A 698 0.97 -12.34 -17.22
CA THR A 698 1.30 -11.61 -15.97
C THR A 698 2.08 -12.48 -14.97
N THR A 699 1.86 -13.80 -15.02
CA THR A 699 2.50 -14.81 -14.13
C THR A 699 2.49 -16.18 -14.81
N LEU A 700 3.44 -17.06 -14.49
CA LEU A 700 3.49 -18.45 -14.96
C LEU A 700 2.20 -19.23 -14.68
N ALA A 701 1.57 -19.00 -13.52
CA ALA A 701 0.34 -19.70 -13.15
C ALA A 701 -0.80 -19.45 -14.16
N SER A 702 -0.82 -18.27 -14.79
CA SER A 702 -1.85 -17.87 -15.76
C SER A 702 -1.82 -18.64 -17.08
N ILE A 703 -0.80 -19.48 -17.33
CA ILE A 703 -0.79 -20.42 -18.47
C ILE A 703 -1.95 -21.44 -18.41
N ARG A 704 -2.46 -21.70 -17.20
CA ARG A 704 -3.59 -22.61 -16.93
C ARG A 704 -4.96 -21.99 -17.18
N PHE A 705 -5.05 -20.67 -17.33
CA PHE A 705 -6.32 -19.93 -17.31
C PHE A 705 -7.03 -19.99 -18.68
N ARG A 706 -7.02 -21.16 -19.35
CA ARG A 706 -7.65 -21.35 -20.65
C ARG A 706 -9.03 -21.96 -20.48
N VAL A 707 -10.00 -21.47 -21.24
CA VAL A 707 -11.20 -22.24 -21.56
C VAL A 707 -10.81 -23.36 -22.52
N ALA A 708 -11.54 -24.48 -22.50
CA ALA A 708 -11.45 -25.47 -23.57
C ALA A 708 -11.68 -24.79 -24.93
N SER A 709 -10.88 -25.13 -25.93
CA SER A 709 -10.78 -24.46 -27.25
C SER A 709 -12.12 -23.90 -27.74
N THR A 710 -12.21 -22.57 -27.84
CA THR A 710 -13.39 -21.90 -28.38
C THR A 710 -13.61 -22.39 -29.82
N PRO A 711 -14.74 -23.04 -30.14
CA PRO A 711 -15.06 -23.29 -31.55
C PRO A 711 -15.24 -21.94 -32.27
N ARG A 712 -15.11 -21.96 -33.60
CA ARG A 712 -15.21 -20.79 -34.49
C ARG A 712 -16.17 -19.73 -33.95
N ILE A 713 -15.65 -18.52 -33.71
CA ILE A 713 -16.39 -17.34 -33.25
C ILE A 713 -17.63 -17.10 -34.13
N GLN A 714 -18.78 -16.84 -33.50
CA GLN A 714 -20.03 -16.51 -34.21
C GLN A 714 -20.64 -15.20 -33.74
N ASN A 715 -20.62 -14.93 -32.43
CA ASN A 715 -21.35 -13.83 -31.82
C ASN A 715 -20.38 -12.82 -31.21
N VAL A 716 -20.45 -11.58 -31.67
CA VAL A 716 -19.67 -10.45 -31.12
C VAL A 716 -20.62 -9.47 -30.43
N LEU A 717 -20.28 -9.12 -29.19
CA LEU A 717 -20.88 -8.03 -28.43
C LEU A 717 -19.88 -6.87 -28.43
N ALA A 718 -20.25 -5.75 -29.06
CA ALA A 718 -19.42 -4.57 -29.18
C ALA A 718 -20.09 -3.39 -28.47
N VAL A 719 -19.45 -2.85 -27.44
CA VAL A 719 -20.03 -1.83 -26.55
C VAL A 719 -19.04 -0.68 -26.38
N GLY A 720 -19.50 0.56 -26.51
CA GLY A 720 -18.62 1.71 -26.35
C GLY A 720 -19.22 3.04 -26.77
N ASN A 721 -18.36 4.07 -26.81
CA ASN A 721 -18.75 5.47 -27.04
C ASN A 721 -20.01 5.87 -26.22
N PRO A 722 -19.97 5.85 -24.88
CA PRO A 722 -21.16 5.95 -24.03
C PRO A 722 -21.92 7.28 -24.15
N THR A 723 -21.27 8.35 -24.64
CA THR A 723 -21.89 9.65 -24.90
C THR A 723 -22.32 9.84 -26.36
N GLY A 724 -22.03 8.89 -27.26
CA GLY A 724 -22.23 9.02 -28.70
C GLY A 724 -21.29 10.03 -29.39
N ARG A 725 -20.54 10.86 -28.65
CA ARG A 725 -19.75 11.98 -29.19
C ARG A 725 -18.48 11.56 -29.94
N ASN A 726 -17.90 10.40 -29.64
CA ASN A 726 -16.69 9.92 -30.31
C ASN A 726 -17.02 9.16 -31.61
N TRP A 727 -17.32 9.92 -32.66
CA TRP A 727 -17.59 9.43 -34.02
C TRP A 727 -16.59 8.38 -34.52
N SER A 728 -15.31 8.44 -34.12
CA SER A 728 -14.30 7.46 -34.53
C SER A 728 -14.60 6.06 -34.00
N VAL A 729 -15.02 5.99 -32.73
CA VAL A 729 -15.38 4.75 -32.05
C VAL A 729 -16.71 4.22 -32.57
N ASP A 730 -17.63 5.11 -32.93
CA ASP A 730 -18.87 4.75 -33.64
C ASP A 730 -18.58 3.98 -34.93
N TYR A 731 -17.65 4.47 -35.76
CA TYR A 731 -17.23 3.77 -36.97
C TYR A 731 -16.53 2.44 -36.65
N GLU A 732 -15.58 2.41 -35.71
CA GLU A 732 -14.87 1.19 -35.27
C GLU A 732 -15.84 0.07 -34.85
N LEU A 733 -16.82 0.38 -34.00
CA LEU A 733 -17.76 -0.60 -33.46
C LEU A 733 -18.81 -1.02 -34.49
N ARG A 734 -19.30 -0.10 -35.33
CA ARG A 734 -20.30 -0.42 -36.37
C ARG A 734 -19.72 -1.29 -37.49
N ASP A 735 -18.45 -1.11 -37.84
CA ASP A 735 -17.78 -1.86 -38.92
C ASP A 735 -17.62 -3.36 -38.58
N ILE A 736 -17.70 -3.75 -37.30
CA ILE A 736 -17.72 -5.17 -36.90
C ILE A 736 -18.87 -5.94 -37.59
N ARG A 737 -19.99 -5.27 -37.92
CA ARG A 737 -21.11 -5.87 -38.66
C ARG A 737 -20.78 -6.24 -40.11
N SER A 738 -19.71 -5.68 -40.68
CA SER A 738 -19.17 -6.06 -41.99
C SER A 738 -18.60 -7.49 -41.98
N PHE A 739 -18.14 -7.97 -40.83
CA PHE A 739 -17.52 -9.29 -40.65
C PHE A 739 -18.44 -10.29 -39.92
N PHE A 740 -19.23 -9.79 -38.95
CA PHE A 740 -20.17 -10.56 -38.15
C PHE A 740 -21.56 -9.93 -38.26
N LYS A 741 -22.35 -10.40 -39.23
CA LYS A 741 -23.65 -9.80 -39.59
C LYS A 741 -24.60 -9.61 -38.40
N ASP A 742 -24.61 -10.57 -37.48
CA ASP A 742 -25.47 -10.60 -36.30
C ASP A 742 -24.80 -9.98 -35.04
N ALA A 743 -23.70 -9.22 -35.22
CA ALA A 743 -23.01 -8.54 -34.13
C ALA A 743 -23.91 -7.53 -33.41
N ASN A 744 -23.99 -7.68 -32.08
CA ASN A 744 -24.71 -6.78 -31.21
C ASN A 744 -23.83 -5.58 -30.90
N VAL A 745 -24.09 -4.46 -31.57
CA VAL A 745 -23.32 -3.21 -31.45
C VAL A 745 -24.15 -2.22 -30.67
N LEU A 746 -23.68 -1.84 -29.48
CA LEU A 746 -24.35 -1.01 -28.49
C LEU A 746 -23.54 0.27 -28.26
N ILE A 747 -24.14 1.40 -28.59
CA ILE A 747 -23.45 2.70 -28.70
C ILE A 747 -24.28 3.78 -27.99
N GLY A 748 -23.61 4.77 -27.40
CA GLY A 748 -24.28 5.88 -26.73
C GLY A 748 -25.22 5.38 -25.65
N PHE A 749 -26.49 5.80 -25.71
CA PHE A 749 -27.56 5.41 -24.79
C PHE A 749 -27.78 3.90 -24.64
N GLU A 750 -27.37 3.08 -25.62
CA GLU A 750 -27.47 1.61 -25.51
C GLU A 750 -26.28 0.96 -24.80
N ALA A 751 -25.15 1.68 -24.66
CA ALA A 751 -23.90 1.22 -24.07
C ALA A 751 -23.94 1.23 -22.52
N THR A 752 -24.99 0.64 -21.95
CA THR A 752 -25.24 0.61 -20.49
C THR A 752 -24.68 -0.66 -19.85
N TRP A 753 -24.43 -0.60 -18.53
CA TRP A 753 -23.99 -1.76 -17.73
C TRP A 753 -24.87 -2.99 -17.92
N ARG A 754 -26.20 -2.79 -17.93
CA ARG A 754 -27.19 -3.85 -18.07
C ARG A 754 -27.00 -4.66 -19.36
N ASN A 755 -26.58 -3.99 -20.45
CA ASN A 755 -26.45 -4.63 -21.75
C ASN A 755 -25.08 -5.31 -21.95
N VAL A 756 -24.05 -4.94 -21.18
CA VAL A 756 -22.75 -5.63 -21.14
C VAL A 756 -22.88 -7.07 -20.61
N ALA A 757 -23.98 -7.41 -19.93
CA ALA A 757 -24.29 -8.76 -19.47
C ALA A 757 -24.71 -9.75 -20.57
N ALA A 758 -24.88 -9.31 -21.82
CA ALA A 758 -25.31 -10.18 -22.92
C ALA A 758 -24.24 -11.24 -23.26
N ARG A 759 -24.67 -12.47 -23.58
CA ARG A 759 -23.76 -13.59 -23.89
C ARG A 759 -23.22 -13.46 -25.32
N ALA A 760 -21.90 -13.48 -25.46
CA ALA A 760 -21.20 -13.50 -26.74
C ALA A 760 -19.90 -14.33 -26.66
N ASP A 761 -19.28 -14.61 -27.81
CA ASP A 761 -17.98 -15.27 -27.90
C ASP A 761 -16.83 -14.26 -27.76
N ILE A 762 -17.06 -13.02 -28.21
CA ILE A 762 -16.17 -11.86 -28.05
C ILE A 762 -16.93 -10.71 -27.38
N LEU A 763 -16.32 -10.08 -26.38
CA LEU A 763 -16.68 -8.75 -25.90
C LEU A 763 -15.64 -7.71 -26.38
N GLN A 764 -16.06 -6.76 -27.20
CA GLN A 764 -15.31 -5.55 -27.54
C GLN A 764 -15.80 -4.40 -26.65
N LEU A 765 -14.93 -3.82 -25.83
CA LEU A 765 -15.19 -2.61 -25.04
C LEU A 765 -14.32 -1.46 -25.57
N SER A 766 -14.93 -0.50 -26.26
CA SER A 766 -14.26 0.71 -26.74
C SER A 766 -14.73 1.94 -25.97
N THR A 767 -14.11 2.21 -24.82
CA THR A 767 -14.52 3.27 -23.88
C THR A 767 -13.35 3.86 -23.09
N ASP A 768 -13.65 4.88 -22.28
CA ASP A 768 -12.68 5.52 -21.40
C ASP A 768 -12.40 4.61 -20.20
N PHE A 769 -11.14 4.18 -20.07
CA PHE A 769 -10.64 3.56 -18.85
C PHE A 769 -9.95 4.62 -18.00
N ARG A 770 -10.38 4.76 -16.75
CA ARG A 770 -9.96 5.83 -15.83
C ARG A 770 -9.38 5.22 -14.57
N ASN A 771 -8.31 5.79 -14.04
CA ASN A 771 -7.89 5.44 -12.69
C ASN A 771 -8.92 5.98 -11.69
N ALA A 772 -9.49 5.09 -10.88
CA ALA A 772 -10.39 5.50 -9.81
C ALA A 772 -9.61 6.32 -8.76
N PRO A 773 -10.20 7.37 -8.17
CA PRO A 773 -9.63 8.06 -7.02
C PRO A 773 -9.23 7.06 -5.93
N GLY A 774 -8.02 7.21 -5.37
CA GLY A 774 -7.51 6.27 -4.36
C GLY A 774 -6.72 5.08 -4.89
N ASN A 775 -6.32 5.09 -6.17
CA ASN A 775 -5.31 4.18 -6.74
C ASN A 775 -5.73 2.69 -6.72
N HIS A 776 -7.01 2.40 -7.02
CA HIS A 776 -7.47 1.03 -7.25
C HIS A 776 -6.75 0.43 -8.47
N PRO A 777 -6.26 -0.82 -8.39
CA PRO A 777 -5.37 -1.41 -9.42
C PRO A 777 -6.04 -1.66 -10.79
N PHE A 778 -7.36 -1.54 -10.86
CA PHE A 778 -8.18 -1.78 -12.06
C PHE A 778 -8.97 -0.55 -12.51
N GLY A 779 -8.94 0.55 -11.74
CA GLY A 779 -9.73 1.75 -12.03
C GLY A 779 -11.23 1.51 -12.29
N SER A 780 -11.79 2.37 -13.14
CA SER A 780 -13.16 2.39 -13.63
C SER A 780 -13.20 2.42 -15.16
N MET A 781 -14.35 2.04 -15.71
CA MET A 781 -14.72 2.13 -17.13
C MET A 781 -15.98 2.98 -17.24
N ALA A 782 -16.01 3.93 -18.18
CA ALA A 782 -17.20 4.73 -18.46
C ALA A 782 -18.21 3.93 -19.28
N LEU A 783 -19.48 3.94 -18.87
CA LEU A 783 -20.62 3.43 -19.65
C LEU A 783 -21.76 4.46 -19.61
N SER A 784 -22.76 4.33 -20.49
CA SER A 784 -23.92 5.23 -20.46
C SER A 784 -24.76 4.98 -19.21
N ASP A 785 -25.33 6.06 -18.66
CA ASP A 785 -26.29 5.99 -17.56
C ASP A 785 -27.62 5.32 -18.00
N GLY A 786 -27.95 5.36 -19.29
CA GLY A 786 -29.25 4.92 -19.82
C GLY A 786 -30.41 5.84 -19.42
N GLU A 787 -30.11 7.06 -18.97
CA GLU A 787 -31.08 8.08 -18.54
C GLU A 787 -30.94 9.36 -19.39
N THR A 788 -29.73 9.72 -19.81
CA THR A 788 -29.46 10.92 -20.61
C THR A 788 -28.55 10.62 -21.82
N LEU A 789 -28.72 11.37 -22.91
CA LEU A 789 -27.97 11.15 -24.18
C LEU A 789 -26.45 11.31 -24.03
N ASP A 790 -26.02 12.21 -23.15
CA ASP A 790 -24.61 12.56 -22.92
C ASP A 790 -24.09 12.04 -21.56
N GLY A 791 -24.93 11.38 -20.78
CA GLY A 791 -24.60 10.94 -19.43
C GLY A 791 -23.76 9.68 -19.42
N SER A 792 -22.81 9.64 -18.50
CA SER A 792 -21.97 8.46 -18.27
C SER A 792 -21.80 8.20 -16.78
N VAL A 793 -21.87 6.92 -16.42
CA VAL A 793 -21.55 6.41 -15.10
C VAL A 793 -20.19 5.72 -15.13
N GLU A 794 -19.37 5.95 -14.11
CA GLU A 794 -18.13 5.22 -13.93
C GLU A 794 -18.39 3.91 -13.17
N ILE A 795 -17.96 2.79 -13.75
CA ILE A 795 -18.15 1.46 -13.18
C ILE A 795 -16.78 0.87 -12.86
N PRO A 796 -16.50 0.44 -11.63
CA PRO A 796 -15.22 -0.19 -11.30
C PRO A 796 -14.97 -1.39 -12.20
N PHE A 797 -13.84 -1.45 -12.92
CA PHE A 797 -13.58 -2.46 -13.96
C PHE A 797 -13.76 -3.90 -13.44
N LYS A 798 -13.42 -4.13 -12.16
CA LYS A 798 -13.62 -5.42 -11.49
C LYS A 798 -15.06 -5.94 -11.49
N GLN A 799 -16.06 -5.09 -11.68
CA GLN A 799 -17.46 -5.53 -11.81
C GLN A 799 -17.69 -6.45 -13.02
N LEU A 800 -16.83 -6.41 -14.05
CA LEU A 800 -16.90 -7.36 -15.18
C LEU A 800 -16.82 -8.83 -14.73
N THR A 801 -16.17 -9.12 -13.60
CA THR A 801 -16.09 -10.48 -13.03
C THR A 801 -17.40 -10.99 -12.40
N SER A 802 -18.41 -10.11 -12.25
CA SER A 802 -19.78 -10.53 -11.88
C SER A 802 -20.55 -11.17 -13.05
N HIS A 803 -20.14 -10.90 -14.29
CA HIS A 803 -20.76 -11.44 -15.49
C HIS A 803 -20.18 -12.82 -15.86
N GLN A 804 -20.77 -13.46 -16.87
CA GLN A 804 -20.12 -14.62 -17.48
C GLN A 804 -18.79 -14.18 -18.09
N ALA A 805 -17.73 -14.97 -17.92
CA ALA A 805 -16.52 -14.72 -18.68
C ALA A 805 -16.78 -14.91 -20.17
N PHE A 806 -16.35 -13.92 -20.95
CA PHE A 806 -16.28 -14.01 -22.40
C PHE A 806 -15.00 -14.77 -22.76
N PRO A 807 -15.03 -15.73 -23.70
CA PRO A 807 -13.84 -16.46 -24.15
C PRO A 807 -12.72 -15.51 -24.62
N VAL A 808 -13.10 -14.46 -25.35
CA VAL A 808 -12.21 -13.40 -25.84
C VAL A 808 -12.74 -12.04 -25.37
N VAL A 809 -11.82 -11.17 -24.93
CA VAL A 809 -12.13 -9.77 -24.65
C VAL A 809 -11.17 -8.86 -25.41
N VAL A 810 -11.68 -7.81 -26.05
CA VAL A 810 -10.91 -6.74 -26.67
C VAL A 810 -11.23 -5.43 -25.95
N LEU A 811 -10.21 -4.70 -25.50
CA LEU A 811 -10.35 -3.43 -24.80
C LEU A 811 -9.64 -2.32 -25.61
N SER A 812 -10.42 -1.37 -26.16
CA SER A 812 -9.91 -0.18 -26.84
C SER A 812 -10.06 1.05 -25.93
N ASN A 813 -8.96 1.65 -25.48
CA ASN A 813 -9.01 2.90 -24.71
C ASN A 813 -9.20 4.13 -25.61
N THR A 814 -10.18 4.97 -25.30
CA THR A 814 -10.65 6.07 -26.18
C THR A 814 -10.14 7.46 -25.81
N LEU A 815 -9.51 7.66 -24.65
CA LEU A 815 -8.87 8.93 -24.26
C LEU A 815 -7.34 8.86 -24.35
N GLY A 816 -6.74 9.84 -25.03
CA GLY A 816 -5.28 10.05 -25.06
C GLY A 816 -4.70 10.63 -23.76
N GLN A 817 -5.54 10.96 -22.77
CA GLN A 817 -5.14 11.48 -21.46
C GLN A 817 -5.89 10.72 -20.35
N GLY A 818 -5.49 9.47 -20.14
CA GLY A 818 -5.99 8.57 -19.10
C GLY A 818 -5.06 7.37 -19.03
N THR A 819 -4.68 6.97 -17.83
CA THR A 819 -3.72 5.88 -17.57
C THR A 819 -4.12 4.58 -18.27
N GLY A 820 -3.24 4.09 -19.14
CA GLY A 820 -3.53 2.97 -20.03
C GLY A 820 -3.79 1.65 -19.31
N LEU A 821 -4.47 0.75 -20.03
CA LEU A 821 -4.70 -0.63 -19.63
C LEU A 821 -3.38 -1.35 -19.33
N THR A 822 -3.42 -2.27 -18.38
CA THR A 822 -2.24 -2.96 -17.83
C THR A 822 -2.40 -4.47 -17.85
N SER A 823 -1.30 -5.19 -17.64
CA SER A 823 -1.27 -6.64 -17.44
C SER A 823 -2.22 -7.13 -16.33
N LEU A 824 -2.58 -6.26 -15.37
CA LEU A 824 -3.55 -6.53 -14.31
C LEU A 824 -4.99 -6.62 -14.83
N HIS A 825 -5.38 -5.79 -15.80
CA HIS A 825 -6.72 -5.82 -16.39
C HIS A 825 -6.95 -7.15 -17.12
N ALA A 826 -5.97 -7.55 -17.93
CA ALA A 826 -5.98 -8.86 -18.56
C ALA A 826 -5.95 -10.00 -17.53
N PHE A 827 -5.11 -9.91 -16.50
CA PHE A 827 -5.04 -10.90 -15.43
C PHE A 827 -6.39 -11.14 -14.76
N LEU A 828 -7.12 -10.06 -14.42
CA LEU A 828 -8.43 -10.15 -13.76
C LEU A 828 -9.48 -10.84 -14.63
N LEU A 829 -9.57 -10.49 -15.91
CA LEU A 829 -10.46 -11.14 -16.86
C LEU A 829 -10.13 -12.62 -17.02
N ARG A 830 -8.83 -12.96 -17.09
CA ARG A 830 -8.37 -14.35 -17.22
C ARG A 830 -8.58 -15.17 -15.95
N ILE A 831 -8.52 -14.58 -14.74
CA ILE A 831 -8.96 -15.25 -13.51
C ILE A 831 -10.42 -15.71 -13.64
N ASN A 832 -11.31 -14.82 -14.11
CA ASN A 832 -12.74 -15.13 -14.27
C ASN A 832 -13.01 -16.20 -15.34
N GLY A 833 -12.02 -16.52 -16.19
CA GLY A 833 -12.11 -17.54 -17.24
C GLY A 833 -12.14 -16.99 -18.66
N THR A 834 -11.69 -15.77 -18.91
CA THR A 834 -11.34 -15.34 -20.28
C THR A 834 -10.06 -16.05 -20.72
N SER A 835 -9.99 -16.56 -21.95
CA SER A 835 -8.76 -17.18 -22.47
C SER A 835 -7.77 -16.11 -22.94
N ASP A 836 -8.27 -15.23 -23.82
CA ASP A 836 -7.48 -14.28 -24.60
C ASP A 836 -8.00 -12.85 -24.36
N VAL A 837 -7.10 -11.95 -23.98
CA VAL A 837 -7.39 -10.52 -23.80
C VAL A 837 -6.51 -9.72 -24.73
N PHE A 838 -7.12 -8.89 -25.57
CA PHE A 838 -6.43 -7.96 -26.46
C PHE A 838 -6.65 -6.53 -25.97
N PHE A 839 -5.61 -5.70 -25.94
CA PHE A 839 -5.80 -4.27 -25.65
C PHE A 839 -4.73 -3.36 -26.27
N ASN A 840 -5.06 -2.08 -26.45
CA ASN A 840 -4.07 -1.04 -26.73
C ASN A 840 -3.53 -0.41 -25.44
N ALA A 841 -2.23 -0.53 -25.20
CA ALA A 841 -1.59 -0.06 -23.96
C ALA A 841 -1.45 1.47 -23.88
N TRP A 842 -1.61 2.18 -25.00
CA TRP A 842 -1.64 3.64 -25.07
C TRP A 842 -2.61 4.12 -26.16
N GLY A 843 -2.86 5.43 -26.21
CA GLY A 843 -3.73 6.05 -27.22
C GLY A 843 -3.18 5.84 -28.63
N ALA A 844 -3.99 5.24 -29.49
CA ALA A 844 -3.64 4.90 -30.86
C ALA A 844 -3.77 6.08 -31.81
N GLU A 845 -2.98 6.06 -32.89
CA GLU A 845 -3.42 6.76 -34.10
C GLU A 845 -4.74 6.14 -34.58
N ARG A 846 -5.75 6.99 -34.80
CA ARG A 846 -7.08 6.61 -35.29
C ARG A 846 -7.05 5.67 -36.50
N LYS A 847 -6.11 5.90 -37.42
CA LYS A 847 -5.94 5.11 -38.64
C LYS A 847 -5.47 3.68 -38.33
N ALA A 848 -4.54 3.54 -37.39
CA ALA A 848 -4.00 2.26 -36.96
C ALA A 848 -5.04 1.41 -36.23
N SER A 849 -5.86 2.00 -35.32
CA SER A 849 -6.98 1.28 -34.69
C SER A 849 -7.99 0.76 -35.72
N LYS A 850 -8.34 1.58 -36.71
CA LYS A 850 -9.25 1.16 -37.78
C LYS A 850 -8.69 -0.05 -38.53
N PHE A 851 -7.47 0.05 -39.05
CA PHE A 851 -6.85 -1.06 -39.78
C PHE A 851 -6.63 -2.30 -38.92
N PHE A 852 -6.26 -2.14 -37.64
CA PHE A 852 -6.15 -3.27 -36.71
C PHE A 852 -7.49 -4.01 -36.59
N SER A 853 -8.58 -3.28 -36.31
CA SER A 853 -9.93 -3.84 -36.21
C SER A 853 -10.36 -4.54 -37.51
N GLU A 854 -10.20 -3.86 -38.65
CA GLU A 854 -10.53 -4.36 -39.99
C GLU A 854 -9.81 -5.68 -40.30
N PHE A 855 -8.48 -5.76 -40.07
CA PHE A 855 -7.73 -6.99 -40.29
C PHE A 855 -8.05 -8.07 -39.26
N PHE A 856 -8.17 -7.73 -37.98
CA PHE A 856 -8.42 -8.69 -36.89
C PHE A 856 -9.76 -9.39 -37.06
N TYR A 857 -10.85 -8.63 -37.27
CA TYR A 857 -12.19 -9.19 -37.48
C TYR A 857 -12.34 -9.90 -38.84
N THR A 858 -11.58 -9.49 -39.87
CA THR A 858 -11.46 -10.26 -41.12
C THR A 858 -10.86 -11.65 -40.88
N HIS A 859 -9.77 -11.75 -40.14
CA HIS A 859 -9.12 -13.04 -39.87
C HIS A 859 -9.95 -13.93 -38.94
N LEU A 860 -10.59 -13.35 -37.91
CA LEU A 860 -11.52 -14.06 -37.02
C LEU A 860 -12.75 -14.63 -37.75
N SER A 861 -13.40 -13.85 -38.61
CA SER A 861 -14.59 -14.30 -39.35
C SER A 861 -14.28 -15.42 -40.35
N ASN A 862 -13.06 -15.40 -40.92
CA ASN A 862 -12.48 -16.50 -41.69
C ASN A 862 -12.13 -17.76 -40.87
N GLY A 863 -12.23 -17.70 -39.54
CA GLY A 863 -12.10 -18.85 -38.65
C GLY A 863 -10.69 -19.10 -38.11
N LEU A 864 -9.78 -18.12 -38.17
CA LEU A 864 -8.50 -18.19 -37.45
C LEU A 864 -8.75 -18.12 -35.94
N ALA A 865 -7.85 -18.75 -35.17
CA ALA A 865 -7.84 -18.59 -33.71
C ALA A 865 -7.52 -17.13 -33.32
N PRO A 866 -7.95 -16.64 -32.14
CA PRO A 866 -7.76 -15.23 -31.78
C PRO A 866 -6.29 -14.76 -31.80
N GLY A 867 -5.36 -15.55 -31.26
CA GLY A 867 -3.92 -15.24 -31.31
C GLY A 867 -3.36 -15.19 -32.75
N ASP A 868 -3.74 -16.14 -33.60
CA ASP A 868 -3.36 -16.15 -35.02
C ASP A 868 -3.92 -14.94 -35.77
N ALA A 869 -5.20 -14.60 -35.54
CA ALA A 869 -5.85 -13.44 -36.14
C ALA A 869 -5.19 -12.12 -35.72
N TYR A 870 -4.82 -11.99 -34.44
CA TYR A 870 -4.04 -10.87 -33.92
C TYR A 870 -2.66 -10.77 -34.60
N ARG A 871 -1.93 -11.88 -34.72
CA ARG A 871 -0.64 -11.88 -35.41
C ARG A 871 -0.80 -11.47 -36.87
N GLN A 872 -1.78 -11.99 -37.60
CA GLN A 872 -2.01 -11.59 -38.99
C GLN A 872 -2.43 -10.11 -39.11
N ALA A 873 -3.19 -9.57 -38.15
CA ALA A 873 -3.51 -8.14 -38.10
C ALA A 873 -2.24 -7.27 -37.93
N LEU A 874 -1.32 -7.65 -37.04
CA LEU A 874 -0.01 -6.98 -36.91
C LEU A 874 0.82 -7.06 -38.20
N LEU A 875 0.91 -8.23 -38.84
CA LEU A 875 1.65 -8.39 -40.10
C LEU A 875 1.05 -7.55 -41.24
N ASN A 876 -0.26 -7.39 -41.27
CA ASN A 876 -0.93 -6.54 -42.25
C ASN A 876 -0.69 -5.04 -41.96
N LEU A 877 -0.65 -4.62 -40.69
CA LEU A 877 -0.26 -3.25 -40.32
C LEU A 877 1.19 -2.95 -40.71
N ILE A 878 2.14 -3.83 -40.40
CA ILE A 878 3.57 -3.70 -40.77
C ILE A 878 3.74 -3.54 -42.29
N ARG A 879 2.90 -4.21 -43.10
CA ARG A 879 2.92 -4.11 -44.58
C ARG A 879 2.16 -2.90 -45.13
N THR A 880 1.34 -2.24 -44.33
CA THR A 880 0.52 -1.09 -44.76
C THR A 880 1.33 0.19 -44.59
N HIS A 881 1.86 0.73 -45.69
CA HIS A 881 2.79 1.87 -45.73
C HIS A 881 2.40 3.06 -44.84
N GLU A 882 1.09 3.31 -44.69
CA GLU A 882 0.55 4.45 -43.93
C GLU A 882 0.60 4.25 -42.41
N VAL A 883 0.79 3.03 -41.92
CA VAL A 883 0.80 2.64 -40.50
C VAL A 883 1.88 1.59 -40.19
N SER A 884 2.89 1.44 -41.05
CA SER A 884 3.93 0.41 -40.94
C SER A 884 4.93 0.68 -39.81
N HIS A 885 5.02 1.91 -39.32
CA HIS A 885 5.94 2.28 -38.24
C HIS A 885 5.48 1.70 -36.88
N PRO A 886 6.39 1.15 -36.05
CA PRO A 886 6.05 0.56 -34.74
C PRO A 886 5.15 1.40 -33.85
N TYR A 887 5.24 2.73 -33.87
CA TYR A 887 4.32 3.63 -33.15
C TYR A 887 2.83 3.26 -33.31
N SER A 888 2.43 2.88 -34.53
CA SER A 888 1.04 2.62 -34.91
C SER A 888 0.54 1.24 -34.44
N TRP A 889 1.41 0.22 -34.34
CA TRP A 889 0.99 -1.16 -34.06
C TRP A 889 1.61 -1.81 -32.82
N ALA A 890 2.75 -1.33 -32.31
CA ALA A 890 3.42 -1.85 -31.12
C ALA A 890 2.60 -1.70 -29.82
N GLN A 891 1.50 -0.95 -29.90
CA GLN A 891 0.59 -0.71 -28.78
C GLN A 891 -0.38 -1.85 -28.50
N PHE A 892 -0.61 -2.76 -29.46
CA PHE A 892 -1.59 -3.84 -29.31
C PHE A 892 -0.93 -5.04 -28.65
N PHE A 893 -1.45 -5.47 -27.51
CA PHE A 893 -0.94 -6.63 -26.75
C PHE A 893 -1.97 -7.77 -26.75
N HIS A 894 -1.46 -9.00 -26.84
CA HIS A 894 -2.24 -10.22 -26.62
C HIS A 894 -1.81 -10.87 -25.30
N TYR A 895 -2.69 -10.82 -24.30
CA TYR A 895 -2.52 -11.53 -23.03
C TYR A 895 -3.32 -12.84 -23.07
N GLY A 896 -2.60 -13.94 -23.17
CA GLY A 896 -3.14 -15.24 -23.53
C GLY A 896 -2.00 -16.17 -23.94
N VAL A 897 -2.33 -17.25 -24.64
CA VAL A 897 -1.34 -18.05 -25.39
C VAL A 897 -2.07 -18.66 -26.58
N GLY A 898 -1.75 -18.19 -27.79
CA GLY A 898 -2.25 -18.73 -29.06
C GLY A 898 -1.89 -20.20 -29.27
#